data_AF-F2UCL6-F1
#
_entry.id   AF-F2UCL6-F1
#
_cell.length_a   1.000
_cell.length_b   1.000
_cell.length_c   1.000
_cell.angle_alpha   90.00
_cell.angle_beta   90.00
_cell.angle_gamma   90.00
#
_symmetry.space_group_name_H-M   'P 1'
#
loop_
_entity.id
_entity.type
_entity.pdbx_description
1 polymer ?
#
loop_
_entity_poly.entity_id
_entity_poly.type
_entity_poly.pdbx_seq_one_letter_code
_entity_poly.pdbx_strand_id
1 'polypeptide(L)'
;MATLAEHLAERREPEAHELEAKNFPELKNDLILRAARREDVERVPVWVMRQAGRYLPEYNAIGEGLDFFDKCRTPALACAITLQPLVRFPIDAAIIFSDILVILQALGMHCDMVKGKGPTFPQPITCREDIDALNADVDVHESLGYVFKAITLTRHRLGGHVPLIGFAGAPWTLFAYAIEGSGSKTFSKAKSWLYKDPEASHRLLSMITDVTVRYLVAQVRAGAQLLQVFDSWAGSLSPRHFREFAAPYLVRIASAVKAELGTDAVPMICFAKGAHWAFSLLESSDYDVLSLDWTMDPQEAQRATKSRMAFQGNMDPCAMYGSDDTIREEVCRVMSLFGTRGHIANMGHGMSPDMEPRAVAAFVDAVHNFSSRQRVYTIGTRGSVLALWQAHYVLDRLVKKYPTHRFRIKVVDTAGDKDLTTALDKFGTTGVFTDALERALVSGEVDCVVHSLKDVPSTLHPSTRLAAISERHDPRDCVVFNPRHNGRYSSIADLPPGSVLGTSSARRRAFLARAYPSLTFKHVRGNVKTRLRKLDDPANGYDALVLASAGLERLNMEARVGEKLSVDVVPHAVGQAALGVQVRCSAKPGPHGGEGGDDDDDDGDKDAAVLAEMLHASVQCNETALVCSAERGFLRSLGGGCSLPIAVRSQRDADTGRIVLCGNVCSVDGKTLASRTCDAVVTTEAEAAALGEKVAADLKADGGEAILIELRAQRDQQQQQQQQQQRDVDGRTVVSL
;
A
#
# COMPACT_ATOMS: atom_id res chain seq x y z
N MET A 1 -2.97 -8.82 16.84
CA MET A 1 -3.34 -10.20 17.22
C MET A 1 -3.63 -10.34 18.72
N ALA A 2 -2.82 -9.75 19.61
CA ALA A 2 -3.15 -9.67 21.05
C ALA A 2 -4.54 -9.03 21.30
N THR A 3 -4.84 -7.97 20.55
CA THR A 3 -6.08 -7.19 20.67
C THR A 3 -7.37 -7.98 20.42
N LEU A 4 -7.46 -8.92 19.46
CA LEU A 4 -8.71 -9.67 19.20
C LEU A 4 -8.97 -10.73 20.27
N ALA A 5 -7.91 -11.42 20.72
CA ALA A 5 -8.02 -12.40 21.82
C ALA A 5 -8.41 -11.70 23.13
N GLU A 6 -7.84 -10.53 23.41
CA GLU A 6 -8.19 -9.67 24.54
C GLU A 6 -9.63 -9.13 24.42
N HIS A 7 -10.04 -8.62 23.24
CA HIS A 7 -11.40 -8.11 23.02
C HIS A 7 -12.47 -9.20 23.17
N LEU A 8 -12.16 -10.44 22.79
CA LEU A 8 -13.03 -11.61 22.98
C LEU A 8 -13.05 -12.11 24.43
N ALA A 9 -12.00 -11.85 25.22
CA ALA A 9 -11.88 -12.28 26.62
C ALA A 9 -12.44 -11.26 27.63
N GLU A 10 -12.45 -9.96 27.32
CA GLU A 10 -12.78 -8.89 28.28
C GLU A 10 -14.27 -8.54 28.38
N ARG A 11 -15.13 -9.00 27.46
CA ARG A 11 -16.57 -8.68 27.50
C ARG A 11 -17.34 -9.65 28.40
N ARG A 12 -17.99 -9.11 29.43
CA ARG A 12 -19.03 -9.81 30.23
C ARG A 12 -20.04 -10.43 29.26
N GLU A 13 -20.22 -11.74 29.31
CA GLU A 13 -21.00 -12.49 28.31
C GLU A 13 -22.49 -12.10 28.36
N PRO A 14 -23.05 -11.40 27.35
CA PRO A 14 -24.49 -11.37 27.20
C PRO A 14 -24.93 -12.78 26.80
N GLU A 15 -25.95 -13.32 27.48
CA GLU A 15 -26.51 -14.60 27.09
C GLU A 15 -27.19 -14.47 25.71
N ALA A 16 -27.20 -15.55 24.91
CA ALA A 16 -27.73 -15.54 23.55
C ALA A 16 -29.21 -15.09 23.43
N HIS A 17 -29.93 -15.02 24.56
CA HIS A 17 -31.31 -14.57 24.65
C HIS A 17 -31.46 -13.03 24.77
N GLU A 18 -30.39 -12.29 25.07
CA GLU A 18 -30.41 -10.83 25.27
C GLU A 18 -30.05 -10.02 24.01
N LEU A 19 -29.49 -10.66 22.98
CA LEU A 19 -29.02 -9.99 21.77
C LEU A 19 -30.07 -9.98 20.66
N GLU A 20 -30.42 -8.78 20.21
CA GLU A 20 -31.34 -8.58 19.09
C GLU A 20 -30.59 -8.49 17.76
N ALA A 21 -31.25 -8.87 16.65
CA ALA A 21 -30.72 -8.78 15.29
C ALA A 21 -30.77 -7.34 14.74
N LYS A 22 -30.22 -6.39 15.51
CA LYS A 22 -30.14 -4.97 15.21
C LYS A 22 -28.96 -4.36 15.97
N ASN A 23 -28.57 -3.13 15.62
CA ASN A 23 -27.47 -2.40 16.26
C ASN A 23 -26.14 -3.19 16.26
N PHE A 24 -25.84 -3.87 15.15
CA PHE A 24 -24.57 -4.58 15.01
C PHE A 24 -23.39 -3.59 15.01
N PRO A 25 -22.22 -3.99 15.53
CA PRO A 25 -21.00 -3.19 15.45
C PRO A 25 -20.68 -2.81 14.00
N GLU A 26 -20.16 -1.58 13.83
CA GLU A 26 -19.68 -1.07 12.55
C GLU A 26 -18.49 -1.90 12.06
N LEU A 27 -18.46 -2.18 10.75
CA LEU A 27 -17.44 -3.02 10.13
C LEU A 27 -16.13 -2.24 9.97
N LYS A 28 -15.02 -2.84 10.41
CA LYS A 28 -13.67 -2.26 10.37
C LYS A 28 -12.86 -2.72 9.15
N ASN A 29 -13.00 -4.00 8.77
CA ASN A 29 -12.42 -4.55 7.54
C ASN A 29 -13.56 -5.03 6.63
N ASP A 30 -13.73 -4.37 5.49
CA ASP A 30 -14.76 -4.68 4.49
C ASP A 30 -14.19 -5.17 3.15
N LEU A 31 -12.90 -5.51 3.11
CA LEU A 31 -12.15 -5.87 1.89
C LEU A 31 -12.86 -6.94 1.07
N ILE A 32 -13.35 -8.01 1.71
CA ILE A 32 -14.02 -9.11 1.01
C ILE A 32 -15.36 -8.68 0.37
N LEU A 33 -16.09 -7.74 0.99
CA LEU A 33 -17.34 -7.23 0.43
C LEU A 33 -17.08 -6.33 -0.78
N ARG A 34 -16.08 -5.45 -0.69
CA ARG A 34 -15.61 -4.62 -1.80
C ARG A 34 -15.07 -5.46 -2.95
N ALA A 35 -14.25 -6.48 -2.66
CA ALA A 35 -13.73 -7.41 -3.65
C ALA A 35 -14.85 -8.22 -4.32
N ALA A 36 -15.85 -8.67 -3.58
CA ALA A 36 -17.02 -9.35 -4.14
C ALA A 36 -17.80 -8.46 -5.12
N ARG A 37 -17.87 -7.15 -4.84
CA ARG A 37 -18.46 -6.13 -5.74
C ARG A 37 -17.49 -5.64 -6.82
N ARG A 38 -16.27 -6.18 -6.88
CA ARG A 38 -15.19 -5.81 -7.82
C ARG A 38 -14.76 -4.35 -7.75
N GLU A 39 -14.93 -3.75 -6.58
CA GLU A 39 -14.34 -2.46 -6.23
C GLU A 39 -12.82 -2.63 -6.10
N ASP A 40 -12.09 -1.51 -6.20
CA ASP A 40 -10.65 -1.54 -5.96
C ASP A 40 -10.41 -1.77 -4.46
N VAL A 41 -9.43 -2.61 -4.13
CA VAL A 41 -9.07 -2.98 -2.76
C VAL A 41 -7.56 -2.86 -2.56
N GLU A 42 -7.15 -2.58 -1.33
CA GLU A 42 -5.76 -2.34 -0.95
C GLU A 42 -4.94 -3.64 -1.00
N ARG A 43 -5.59 -4.79 -0.78
CA ARG A 43 -5.04 -6.13 -0.96
C ARG A 43 -6.12 -7.15 -1.32
N VAL A 44 -5.72 -8.29 -1.89
CA VAL A 44 -6.64 -9.41 -2.12
C VAL A 44 -7.08 -9.98 -0.77
N PRO A 45 -8.39 -10.03 -0.47
CA PRO A 45 -8.89 -10.61 0.76
C PRO A 45 -8.85 -12.14 0.71
N VAL A 46 -8.67 -12.78 1.87
CA VAL A 46 -8.54 -14.23 2.00
C VAL A 46 -9.42 -14.80 3.10
N TRP A 47 -10.05 -15.93 2.81
CA TRP A 47 -10.63 -16.82 3.82
C TRP A 47 -10.51 -18.27 3.34
N VAL A 48 -10.82 -19.23 4.21
CA VAL A 48 -10.56 -20.65 3.91
C VAL A 48 -11.82 -21.47 4.15
N MET A 49 -12.26 -22.22 3.13
CA MET A 49 -13.34 -23.18 3.31
C MET A 49 -12.98 -24.21 4.39
N ARG A 50 -13.90 -24.41 5.35
CA ARG A 50 -13.66 -25.20 6.58
C ARG A 50 -12.51 -24.67 7.45
N GLN A 51 -12.30 -23.34 7.47
CA GLN A 51 -11.38 -22.69 8.42
C GLN A 51 -11.65 -23.09 9.87
N ALA A 52 -12.91 -23.24 10.26
CA ALA A 52 -13.30 -23.90 11.50
C ALA A 52 -13.50 -25.40 11.21
N GLY A 53 -12.56 -26.24 11.63
CA GLY A 53 -12.61 -27.65 11.29
C GLY A 53 -11.58 -28.49 12.05
N ARG A 54 -11.67 -29.81 11.83
CA ARG A 54 -10.92 -30.85 12.57
C ARG A 54 -9.40 -30.76 12.53
N TYR A 55 -8.84 -29.97 11.61
CA TYR A 55 -7.40 -29.71 11.56
C TYR A 55 -6.93 -28.82 12.73
N LEU A 56 -7.85 -28.10 13.39
CA LEU A 56 -7.58 -27.32 14.59
C LEU A 56 -7.72 -28.19 15.85
N PRO A 57 -6.71 -28.24 16.73
CA PRO A 57 -6.81 -28.96 18.00
C PRO A 57 -7.99 -28.51 18.87
N GLU A 58 -8.20 -27.20 19.00
CA GLU A 58 -9.29 -26.60 19.79
C GLU A 58 -10.69 -26.86 19.21
N TYR A 59 -10.81 -27.11 17.90
CA TYR A 59 -12.07 -27.56 17.30
C TYR A 59 -12.44 -28.96 17.79
N ASN A 60 -11.45 -29.85 17.93
CA ASN A 60 -11.69 -31.20 18.41
C ASN A 60 -11.98 -31.24 19.91
N ALA A 61 -11.42 -30.31 20.69
CA ALA A 61 -11.63 -30.21 22.13
C ALA A 61 -12.99 -29.59 22.52
N ILE A 62 -13.53 -28.66 21.70
CA ILE A 62 -14.77 -27.95 22.05
C ILE A 62 -16.01 -28.84 21.86
N GLY A 63 -16.88 -28.84 22.87
CA GLY A 63 -18.09 -29.66 22.87
C GLY A 63 -17.80 -31.16 22.84
N GLU A 64 -16.75 -31.60 23.55
CA GLU A 64 -16.46 -33.02 23.73
C GLU A 64 -17.70 -33.77 24.26
N GLY A 65 -18.01 -34.92 23.67
CA GLY A 65 -19.19 -35.72 23.99
C GLY A 65 -20.49 -35.31 23.28
N LEU A 66 -20.57 -34.11 22.69
CA LEU A 66 -21.72 -33.70 21.86
C LEU A 66 -21.55 -34.16 20.41
N ASP A 67 -22.66 -34.54 19.78
CA ASP A 67 -22.66 -34.83 18.36
C ASP A 67 -22.52 -33.56 17.51
N PHE A 68 -22.29 -33.72 16.21
CA PHE A 68 -22.07 -32.59 15.30
C PHE A 68 -23.29 -31.66 15.17
N PHE A 69 -24.50 -32.21 15.13
CA PHE A 69 -25.71 -31.40 15.00
C PHE A 69 -26.09 -30.74 16.32
N ASP A 70 -25.77 -31.34 17.47
CA ASP A 70 -25.90 -30.70 18.79
C ASP A 70 -25.03 -29.46 18.90
N LYS A 71 -23.79 -29.53 18.38
CA LYS A 71 -22.91 -28.34 18.27
C LYS A 71 -23.52 -27.27 17.36
N CYS A 72 -24.09 -27.67 16.23
CA CYS A 72 -24.78 -26.72 15.31
C CYS A 72 -26.03 -26.10 15.95
N ARG A 73 -26.80 -26.87 16.74
CA ARG A 73 -28.04 -26.44 17.41
C ARG A 73 -27.80 -25.59 18.66
N THR A 74 -26.54 -25.47 19.10
CA THR A 74 -26.16 -24.68 20.27
C THR A 74 -25.49 -23.37 19.82
N PRO A 75 -26.20 -22.22 19.81
CA PRO A 75 -25.68 -20.97 19.25
C PRO A 75 -24.33 -20.53 19.82
N ALA A 76 -24.12 -20.70 21.13
CA ALA A 76 -22.87 -20.35 21.80
C ALA A 76 -21.69 -21.22 21.31
N LEU A 77 -21.90 -22.52 21.12
CA LEU A 77 -20.87 -23.42 20.59
C LEU A 77 -20.58 -23.13 19.12
N ALA A 78 -21.62 -22.94 18.30
CA ALA A 78 -21.44 -22.54 16.89
C ALA A 78 -20.68 -21.22 16.76
N CYS A 79 -21.00 -20.22 17.59
CA CYS A 79 -20.26 -18.96 17.67
C CYS A 79 -18.80 -19.19 18.07
N ALA A 80 -18.55 -19.93 19.17
CA ALA A 80 -17.20 -20.19 19.65
C ALA A 80 -16.34 -20.89 18.58
N ILE A 81 -16.87 -21.92 17.94
CA ILE A 81 -16.22 -22.65 16.84
C ILE A 81 -15.91 -21.72 15.65
N THR A 82 -16.87 -20.84 15.29
CA THR A 82 -16.69 -19.88 14.20
C THR A 82 -15.53 -18.91 14.45
N LEU A 83 -15.30 -18.51 15.70
CA LEU A 83 -14.28 -17.53 16.07
C LEU A 83 -12.87 -18.12 16.17
N GLN A 84 -12.71 -19.44 16.40
CA GLN A 84 -11.41 -20.10 16.59
C GLN A 84 -10.35 -19.73 15.52
N PRO A 85 -10.66 -19.76 14.20
CA PRO A 85 -9.65 -19.53 13.18
C PRO A 85 -9.17 -18.07 13.14
N LEU A 86 -10.04 -17.12 13.50
CA LEU A 86 -9.71 -15.68 13.53
C LEU A 86 -8.73 -15.34 14.65
N VAL A 87 -8.70 -16.13 15.72
CA VAL A 87 -7.71 -15.99 16.79
C VAL A 87 -6.32 -16.40 16.30
N ARG A 88 -6.23 -17.34 15.36
CA ARG A 88 -4.96 -17.84 14.83
C ARG A 88 -4.45 -17.10 13.60
N PHE A 89 -5.35 -16.73 12.70
CA PHE A 89 -5.00 -16.28 11.37
C PHE A 89 -5.69 -14.95 11.06
N PRO A 90 -4.99 -13.99 10.44
CA PRO A 90 -5.56 -12.70 10.04
C PRO A 90 -6.41 -12.83 8.76
N ILE A 91 -7.42 -13.71 8.76
CA ILE A 91 -8.33 -13.93 7.63
C ILE A 91 -9.40 -12.82 7.56
N ASP A 92 -9.87 -12.52 6.35
CA ASP A 92 -10.74 -11.37 6.04
C ASP A 92 -12.24 -11.67 6.13
N ALA A 93 -12.62 -12.89 6.51
CA ALA A 93 -14.00 -13.26 6.74
C ALA A 93 -14.15 -14.41 7.72
N ALA A 94 -15.22 -14.35 8.51
CA ALA A 94 -15.74 -15.48 9.26
C ALA A 94 -16.79 -16.21 8.41
N ILE A 95 -16.90 -17.53 8.51
CA ILE A 95 -18.05 -18.27 8.00
C ILE A 95 -18.75 -18.98 9.16
N ILE A 96 -20.06 -18.81 9.27
CA ILE A 96 -20.82 -19.40 10.39
C ILE A 96 -20.63 -20.92 10.43
N PHE A 97 -20.40 -21.47 11.62
CA PHE A 97 -20.40 -22.91 11.82
C PHE A 97 -21.83 -23.46 11.78
N SER A 98 -22.13 -24.23 10.74
CA SER A 98 -23.39 -24.94 10.53
C SER A 98 -23.15 -26.07 9.51
N ASP A 99 -24.22 -26.62 8.92
CA ASP A 99 -24.13 -27.61 7.87
C ASP A 99 -25.19 -27.40 6.79
N ILE A 100 -24.91 -27.82 5.55
CA ILE A 100 -25.86 -27.68 4.44
C ILE A 100 -27.12 -28.55 4.63
N LEU A 101 -27.01 -29.65 5.37
CA LEU A 101 -28.06 -30.65 5.53
C LEU A 101 -29.18 -30.23 6.49
N VAL A 102 -29.01 -29.11 7.19
CA VAL A 102 -30.06 -28.57 8.08
C VAL A 102 -31.35 -28.26 7.32
N ILE A 103 -31.27 -27.94 6.03
CA ILE A 103 -32.45 -27.73 5.16
C ILE A 103 -33.25 -29.03 5.00
N LEU A 104 -32.58 -30.18 4.78
CA LEU A 104 -33.26 -31.47 4.69
C LEU A 104 -33.84 -31.89 6.05
N GLN A 105 -33.16 -31.57 7.15
CA GLN A 105 -33.72 -31.77 8.49
C GLN A 105 -34.99 -30.95 8.72
N ALA A 106 -35.00 -29.68 8.29
CA ALA A 106 -36.18 -28.84 8.39
C ALA A 106 -37.35 -29.36 7.55
N LEU A 107 -37.06 -29.95 6.38
CA LEU A 107 -38.06 -30.65 5.54
C LEU A 107 -38.57 -31.95 6.16
N GLY A 108 -38.04 -32.40 7.31
CA GLY A 108 -38.49 -33.57 8.06
C GLY A 108 -37.58 -34.80 7.95
N MET A 109 -36.43 -34.71 7.26
CA MET A 109 -35.53 -35.86 7.13
C MET A 109 -34.58 -35.99 8.33
N HIS A 110 -34.43 -37.20 8.86
CA HIS A 110 -33.47 -37.47 9.93
C HIS A 110 -32.06 -37.72 9.37
N CYS A 111 -31.05 -37.02 9.91
CA CYS A 111 -29.65 -37.19 9.53
C CYS A 111 -28.77 -37.46 10.75
N ASP A 112 -28.05 -38.57 10.70
CA ASP A 112 -27.04 -38.97 11.67
C ASP A 112 -25.63 -38.59 11.20
N MET A 113 -24.75 -38.22 12.12
CA MET A 113 -23.32 -38.07 11.84
C MET A 113 -22.56 -39.34 12.25
N VAL A 114 -22.46 -40.30 11.33
CA VAL A 114 -21.86 -41.61 11.64
C VAL A 114 -20.33 -41.53 11.53
N LYS A 115 -19.62 -41.89 12.61
CA LYS A 115 -18.15 -41.87 12.68
C LYS A 115 -17.54 -42.66 11.51
N GLY A 116 -16.66 -42.01 10.75
CA GLY A 116 -15.97 -42.61 9.59
C GLY A 116 -16.81 -42.73 8.30
N LYS A 117 -18.13 -42.52 8.36
CA LYS A 117 -19.01 -42.49 7.17
C LYS A 117 -19.49 -41.07 6.81
N GLY A 118 -19.56 -40.19 7.80
CA GLY A 118 -20.10 -38.84 7.64
C GLY A 118 -21.63 -38.80 7.73
N PRO A 119 -22.27 -37.78 7.14
CA PRO A 119 -23.72 -37.62 7.23
C PRO A 119 -24.45 -38.77 6.53
N THR A 120 -25.42 -39.34 7.25
CA THR A 120 -26.21 -40.50 6.81
C THR A 120 -27.69 -40.24 7.10
N PHE A 121 -28.55 -40.44 6.11
CA PHE A 121 -30.00 -40.44 6.25
C PHE A 121 -30.47 -41.90 6.28
N PRO A 122 -30.91 -42.42 7.44
CA PRO A 122 -31.35 -43.82 7.56
C PRO A 122 -32.56 -44.15 6.68
N GLN A 123 -33.38 -43.15 6.37
CA GLN A 123 -34.58 -43.23 5.55
C GLN A 123 -34.43 -42.26 4.36
N PRO A 124 -33.63 -42.62 3.32
CA PRO A 124 -33.53 -41.81 2.12
C PRO A 124 -34.83 -41.87 1.30
N ILE A 125 -35.03 -40.89 0.42
CA ILE A 125 -36.16 -40.83 -0.51
C ILE A 125 -35.98 -41.91 -1.59
N THR A 126 -36.96 -42.80 -1.70
CA THR A 126 -36.94 -43.95 -2.62
C THR A 126 -38.16 -44.00 -3.55
N CYS A 127 -39.27 -43.36 -3.20
CA CYS A 127 -40.46 -43.24 -4.04
C CYS A 127 -41.11 -41.85 -3.96
N ARG A 128 -42.16 -41.60 -4.78
CA ARG A 128 -42.84 -40.28 -4.84
C ARG A 128 -43.51 -39.93 -3.52
N GLU A 129 -44.07 -40.93 -2.86
CA GLU A 129 -44.78 -40.80 -1.58
C GLU A 129 -43.84 -40.29 -0.47
N ASP A 130 -42.54 -40.63 -0.53
CA ASP A 130 -41.53 -40.10 0.40
C ASP A 130 -41.34 -38.58 0.22
N ILE A 131 -41.49 -38.05 -1.01
CA ILE A 131 -41.44 -36.60 -1.29
C ILE A 131 -42.70 -35.93 -0.75
N ASP A 132 -43.87 -36.56 -0.94
CA ASP A 132 -45.16 -36.04 -0.49
C ASP A 132 -45.25 -35.99 1.05
N ALA A 133 -44.48 -36.84 1.75
CA ALA A 133 -44.39 -36.84 3.21
C ALA A 133 -43.48 -35.74 3.79
N LEU A 134 -42.72 -35.02 2.96
CA LEU A 134 -41.88 -33.91 3.42
C LEU A 134 -42.72 -32.70 3.84
N ASN A 135 -42.21 -31.94 4.79
CA ASN A 135 -42.82 -30.68 5.18
C ASN A 135 -42.48 -29.58 4.15
N ALA A 136 -43.36 -29.30 3.20
CA ALA A 136 -43.15 -28.22 2.22
C ALA A 136 -43.32 -26.80 2.84
N ASP A 137 -44.16 -26.69 3.86
CA ASP A 137 -44.59 -25.43 4.49
C ASP A 137 -43.73 -25.07 5.73
N VAL A 138 -42.44 -25.41 5.69
CA VAL A 138 -41.49 -25.15 6.77
C VAL A 138 -41.43 -23.66 7.11
N ASP A 139 -41.72 -23.35 8.37
CA ASP A 139 -41.29 -22.12 9.02
C ASP A 139 -39.81 -22.26 9.42
N VAL A 140 -38.96 -21.54 8.70
CA VAL A 140 -37.51 -21.55 8.93
C VAL A 140 -37.13 -20.88 10.24
N HIS A 141 -37.93 -19.97 10.78
CA HIS A 141 -37.65 -19.32 12.07
C HIS A 141 -37.87 -20.28 13.24
N GLU A 142 -38.86 -21.16 13.15
CA GLU A 142 -39.08 -22.22 14.13
C GLU A 142 -38.04 -23.35 13.97
N SER A 143 -37.91 -23.89 12.76
CA SER A 143 -37.10 -25.10 12.51
C SER A 143 -35.59 -24.85 12.52
N LEU A 144 -35.16 -23.66 12.09
CA LEU A 144 -33.74 -23.29 11.92
C LEU A 144 -33.35 -22.05 12.75
N GLY A 145 -34.20 -21.63 13.69
CA GLY A 145 -33.97 -20.46 14.54
C GLY A 145 -32.66 -20.50 15.33
N TYR A 146 -32.14 -21.69 15.62
CA TYR A 146 -30.83 -21.85 16.26
C TYR A 146 -29.67 -21.33 15.38
N VAL A 147 -29.75 -21.46 14.05
CA VAL A 147 -28.76 -20.91 13.12
C VAL A 147 -28.79 -19.39 13.18
N PHE A 148 -29.98 -18.80 13.15
CA PHE A 148 -30.12 -17.34 13.16
C PHE A 148 -29.62 -16.75 14.47
N LYS A 149 -29.90 -17.40 15.61
CA LYS A 149 -29.32 -17.03 16.91
C LYS A 149 -27.79 -17.13 16.90
N ALA A 150 -27.22 -18.17 16.28
CA ALA A 150 -25.77 -18.33 16.15
C ALA A 150 -25.15 -17.20 15.30
N ILE A 151 -25.79 -16.83 14.19
CA ILE A 151 -25.36 -15.72 13.33
C ILE A 151 -25.41 -14.40 14.09
N THR A 152 -26.53 -14.07 14.73
CA THR A 152 -26.68 -12.84 15.51
C THR A 152 -25.60 -12.74 16.59
N LEU A 153 -25.42 -13.81 17.37
CA LEU A 153 -24.40 -13.86 18.42
C LEU A 153 -22.99 -13.70 17.86
N THR A 154 -22.67 -14.42 16.79
CA THR A 154 -21.34 -14.36 16.15
C THR A 154 -21.07 -12.98 15.58
N ARG A 155 -22.07 -12.36 14.93
CA ARG A 155 -21.93 -11.01 14.37
C ARG A 155 -21.65 -9.96 15.44
N HIS A 156 -22.30 -10.06 16.61
CA HIS A 156 -21.99 -9.21 17.76
C HIS A 156 -20.60 -9.49 18.32
N ARG A 157 -20.22 -10.76 18.51
CA ARG A 157 -18.90 -11.14 19.07
C ARG A 157 -17.74 -10.83 18.13
N LEU A 158 -17.96 -10.83 16.82
CA LEU A 158 -16.98 -10.35 15.84
C LEU A 158 -16.62 -8.88 16.04
N GLY A 159 -17.41 -8.08 16.76
CA GLY A 159 -17.05 -6.70 17.11
C GLY A 159 -16.77 -5.80 15.89
N GLY A 160 -17.29 -6.17 14.72
CA GLY A 160 -17.02 -5.47 13.46
C GLY A 160 -15.66 -5.79 12.83
N HIS A 161 -14.87 -6.72 13.37
CA HIS A 161 -13.51 -6.98 12.89
C HIS A 161 -13.47 -7.44 11.43
N VAL A 162 -14.31 -8.40 11.03
CA VAL A 162 -14.43 -8.90 9.66
C VAL A 162 -15.89 -9.30 9.35
N PRO A 163 -16.29 -9.42 8.07
CA PRO A 163 -17.65 -9.81 7.71
C PRO A 163 -17.96 -11.28 8.06
N LEU A 164 -19.23 -11.55 8.34
CA LEU A 164 -19.74 -12.90 8.57
C LEU A 164 -20.44 -13.46 7.32
N ILE A 165 -19.96 -14.61 6.84
CA ILE A 165 -20.51 -15.37 5.71
C ILE A 165 -21.60 -16.32 6.23
N GLY A 166 -22.81 -16.18 5.70
CA GLY A 166 -23.88 -17.18 5.78
C GLY A 166 -23.83 -18.13 4.59
N PHE A 167 -24.44 -19.31 4.70
CA PHE A 167 -24.40 -20.27 3.59
C PHE A 167 -25.55 -21.28 3.57
N ALA A 168 -25.71 -21.93 2.41
CA ALA A 168 -26.62 -23.04 2.21
C ALA A 168 -26.08 -24.05 1.18
N GLY A 169 -26.61 -25.27 1.18
CA GLY A 169 -26.39 -26.23 0.09
C GLY A 169 -27.26 -25.91 -1.12
N ALA A 170 -26.74 -26.18 -2.32
CA ALA A 170 -27.52 -26.04 -3.54
C ALA A 170 -28.58 -27.15 -3.66
N PRO A 171 -29.70 -26.90 -4.37
CA PRO A 171 -30.79 -27.86 -4.50
C PRO A 171 -30.38 -29.22 -5.08
N TRP A 172 -29.54 -29.25 -6.13
CA TRP A 172 -29.03 -30.51 -6.68
C TRP A 172 -28.21 -31.30 -5.65
N THR A 173 -27.30 -30.62 -4.94
CA THR A 173 -26.48 -31.25 -3.91
C THR A 173 -27.34 -31.85 -2.79
N LEU A 174 -28.34 -31.12 -2.31
CA LEU A 174 -29.25 -31.61 -1.27
C LEU A 174 -30.18 -32.72 -1.77
N PHE A 175 -30.68 -32.61 -2.99
CA PHE A 175 -31.44 -33.67 -3.68
C PHE A 175 -30.64 -34.98 -3.74
N ALA A 176 -29.35 -34.90 -4.08
CA ALA A 176 -28.48 -36.06 -4.13
C ALA A 176 -28.32 -36.71 -2.75
N TYR A 177 -28.14 -35.93 -1.67
CA TYR A 177 -28.09 -36.46 -0.30
C TYR A 177 -29.40 -37.12 0.12
N ALA A 178 -30.54 -36.48 -0.18
CA ALA A 178 -31.86 -36.99 0.18
C ALA A 178 -32.15 -38.36 -0.44
N ILE A 179 -31.72 -38.60 -1.69
CA ILE A 179 -31.97 -39.86 -2.41
C ILE A 179 -30.88 -40.91 -2.17
N GLU A 180 -29.61 -40.52 -2.13
CA GLU A 180 -28.52 -41.47 -1.89
C GLU A 180 -28.49 -41.93 -0.43
N GLY A 181 -28.93 -41.06 0.48
CA GLY A 181 -28.84 -41.20 1.93
C GLY A 181 -27.46 -40.87 2.50
N SER A 182 -26.48 -40.52 1.66
CA SER A 182 -25.13 -40.12 2.06
C SER A 182 -24.39 -39.57 0.83
N GLY A 183 -23.09 -39.26 0.96
CA GLY A 183 -22.25 -38.99 -0.21
C GLY A 183 -22.11 -40.23 -1.11
N SER A 184 -21.96 -40.03 -2.42
CA SER A 184 -21.80 -41.11 -3.40
C SER A 184 -20.67 -40.82 -4.39
N LYS A 185 -20.04 -41.86 -4.92
CA LYS A 185 -19.02 -41.72 -5.98
C LYS A 185 -19.64 -41.49 -7.36
N THR A 186 -20.86 -42.01 -7.57
CA THR A 186 -21.52 -42.02 -8.88
C THR A 186 -22.82 -41.25 -8.90
N PHE A 187 -23.44 -41.05 -7.72
CA PHE A 187 -24.79 -40.50 -7.58
C PHE A 187 -25.82 -41.22 -8.46
N SER A 188 -25.67 -42.55 -8.61
CA SER A 188 -26.47 -43.34 -9.55
C SER A 188 -27.94 -43.42 -9.17
N LYS A 189 -28.29 -43.41 -7.87
CA LYS A 189 -29.69 -43.38 -7.45
C LYS A 189 -30.29 -42.01 -7.75
N ALA A 190 -29.62 -40.93 -7.35
CA ALA A 190 -30.09 -39.57 -7.61
C ALA A 190 -30.22 -39.28 -9.12
N LYS A 191 -29.24 -39.69 -9.93
CA LYS A 191 -29.30 -39.53 -11.39
C LYS A 191 -30.36 -40.42 -12.04
N SER A 192 -30.67 -41.60 -11.46
CA SER A 192 -31.77 -42.44 -11.94
C SER A 192 -33.11 -41.73 -11.85
N TRP A 193 -33.33 -40.90 -10.81
CA TRP A 193 -34.55 -40.09 -10.70
C TRP A 193 -34.66 -39.07 -11.83
N LEU A 194 -33.56 -38.39 -12.17
CA LEU A 194 -33.54 -37.41 -13.27
C LEU A 194 -33.94 -38.02 -14.62
N TYR A 195 -33.66 -39.30 -14.83
CA TYR A 195 -34.02 -40.01 -16.08
C TYR A 195 -35.41 -40.65 -16.03
N LYS A 196 -35.76 -41.30 -14.91
CA LYS A 196 -37.00 -42.06 -14.79
C LYS A 196 -38.20 -41.17 -14.46
N ASP A 197 -37.96 -40.13 -13.70
CA ASP A 197 -39.01 -39.27 -13.15
C ASP A 197 -38.56 -37.80 -13.04
N PRO A 198 -38.42 -37.09 -14.17
CA PRO A 198 -38.07 -35.67 -14.19
C PRO A 198 -39.05 -34.81 -13.40
N GLU A 199 -40.34 -35.15 -13.45
CA GLU A 199 -41.40 -34.37 -12.79
C GLU A 199 -41.23 -34.38 -11.27
N ALA A 200 -41.12 -35.56 -10.65
CA ALA A 200 -40.91 -35.68 -9.22
C ALA A 200 -39.56 -35.08 -8.80
N SER A 201 -38.54 -35.21 -9.67
CA SER A 201 -37.23 -34.57 -9.46
C SER A 201 -37.37 -33.04 -9.37
N HIS A 202 -38.09 -32.43 -10.31
CA HIS A 202 -38.35 -31.00 -10.32
C HIS A 202 -39.15 -30.54 -9.11
N ARG A 203 -40.12 -31.34 -8.64
CA ARG A 203 -40.90 -31.03 -7.42
C ARG A 203 -39.99 -30.93 -6.20
N LEU A 204 -39.14 -31.94 -5.95
CA LEU A 204 -38.22 -31.93 -4.81
C LEU A 204 -37.18 -30.81 -4.91
N LEU A 205 -36.59 -30.60 -6.10
CA LEU A 205 -35.64 -29.50 -6.32
C LEU A 205 -36.28 -28.13 -6.07
N SER A 206 -37.54 -27.93 -6.49
CA SER A 206 -38.28 -26.70 -6.22
C SER A 206 -38.54 -26.50 -4.73
N MET A 207 -38.98 -27.55 -4.03
CA MET A 207 -39.24 -27.50 -2.59
C MET A 207 -37.98 -27.12 -1.80
N ILE A 208 -36.84 -27.75 -2.12
CA ILE A 208 -35.55 -27.41 -1.50
C ILE A 208 -35.18 -25.95 -1.80
N THR A 209 -35.39 -25.50 -3.04
CA THR A 209 -35.13 -24.12 -3.46
C THR A 209 -35.94 -23.11 -2.65
N ASP A 210 -37.23 -23.35 -2.46
CA ASP A 210 -38.13 -22.45 -1.73
C ASP A 210 -37.69 -22.29 -0.27
N VAL A 211 -37.33 -23.39 0.39
CA VAL A 211 -36.80 -23.36 1.77
C VAL A 211 -35.43 -22.67 1.81
N THR A 212 -34.58 -22.90 0.80
CA THR A 212 -33.23 -22.31 0.72
C THR A 212 -33.30 -20.79 0.60
N VAL A 213 -34.22 -20.25 -0.21
CA VAL A 213 -34.44 -18.81 -0.33
C VAL A 213 -34.86 -18.21 1.02
N ARG A 214 -35.89 -18.78 1.67
CA ARG A 214 -36.36 -18.29 2.99
C ARG A 214 -35.24 -18.35 4.04
N TYR A 215 -34.46 -19.43 4.04
CA TYR A 215 -33.35 -19.63 4.96
C TYR A 215 -32.23 -18.59 4.74
N LEU A 216 -31.79 -18.36 3.51
CA LEU A 216 -30.75 -17.38 3.19
C LEU A 216 -31.19 -15.94 3.52
N VAL A 217 -32.43 -15.57 3.20
CA VAL A 217 -33.01 -14.28 3.59
C VAL A 217 -32.99 -14.09 5.11
N ALA A 218 -33.39 -15.12 5.85
CA ALA A 218 -33.38 -15.08 7.31
C ALA A 218 -31.96 -15.00 7.90
N GLN A 219 -30.95 -15.62 7.27
CA GLN A 219 -29.54 -15.47 7.67
C GLN A 219 -29.04 -14.02 7.54
N VAL A 220 -29.40 -13.32 6.45
CA VAL A 220 -29.05 -11.89 6.28
C VAL A 220 -29.73 -11.04 7.32
N ARG A 221 -31.03 -11.28 7.56
CA ARG A 221 -31.79 -10.59 8.62
C ARG A 221 -31.20 -10.85 10.01
N ALA A 222 -30.55 -12.00 10.23
CA ALA A 222 -29.84 -12.34 11.45
C ALA A 222 -28.42 -11.72 11.54
N GLY A 223 -27.88 -11.15 10.46
CA GLY A 223 -26.62 -10.41 10.46
C GLY A 223 -25.52 -10.95 9.55
N ALA A 224 -25.78 -11.94 8.69
CA ALA A 224 -24.84 -12.34 7.64
C ALA A 224 -24.64 -11.19 6.62
N GLN A 225 -23.41 -10.99 6.13
CA GLN A 225 -23.03 -9.89 5.25
C GLN A 225 -22.61 -10.33 3.84
N LEU A 226 -22.42 -11.64 3.67
CA LEU A 226 -22.03 -12.31 2.44
C LEU A 226 -22.69 -13.69 2.48
N LEU A 227 -23.22 -14.17 1.35
CA LEU A 227 -23.86 -15.48 1.29
C LEU A 227 -23.13 -16.39 0.31
N GLN A 228 -22.97 -17.68 0.65
CA GLN A 228 -22.45 -18.67 -0.28
C GLN A 228 -23.42 -19.85 -0.47
N VAL A 229 -23.66 -20.22 -1.73
CA VAL A 229 -24.43 -21.41 -2.11
C VAL A 229 -23.48 -22.47 -2.62
N PHE A 230 -23.45 -23.62 -1.94
CA PHE A 230 -22.54 -24.73 -2.21
C PHE A 230 -23.22 -25.82 -3.05
N ASP A 231 -22.94 -25.85 -4.36
CA ASP A 231 -23.24 -27.00 -5.22
C ASP A 231 -22.03 -27.93 -5.34
N SER A 232 -21.74 -28.62 -4.24
CA SER A 232 -20.59 -29.52 -4.07
C SER A 232 -20.57 -30.69 -5.06
N TRP A 233 -21.74 -31.06 -5.62
CA TRP A 233 -21.90 -32.19 -6.53
C TRP A 233 -22.21 -31.80 -7.97
N ALA A 234 -22.07 -30.52 -8.35
CA ALA A 234 -22.39 -30.01 -9.69
C ALA A 234 -21.69 -30.81 -10.81
N GLY A 235 -20.39 -31.07 -10.67
CA GLY A 235 -19.56 -31.78 -11.65
C GLY A 235 -19.92 -33.26 -11.86
N SER A 236 -20.84 -33.83 -11.06
CA SER A 236 -21.35 -35.18 -11.29
C SER A 236 -22.43 -35.25 -12.39
N LEU A 237 -22.97 -34.09 -12.79
CA LEU A 237 -23.96 -33.95 -13.84
C LEU A 237 -23.32 -33.75 -15.21
N SER A 238 -23.99 -34.21 -16.26
CA SER A 238 -23.65 -33.79 -17.62
C SER A 238 -24.09 -32.34 -17.85
N PRO A 239 -23.53 -31.62 -18.84
CA PRO A 239 -23.99 -30.27 -19.17
C PRO A 239 -25.49 -30.18 -19.44
N ARG A 240 -26.11 -31.22 -20.03
CA ARG A 240 -27.57 -31.27 -20.24
C ARG A 240 -28.32 -31.30 -18.92
N HIS A 241 -27.98 -32.23 -18.02
CA HIS A 241 -28.66 -32.35 -16.73
C HIS A 241 -28.39 -31.15 -15.82
N PHE A 242 -27.20 -30.56 -15.87
CA PHE A 242 -26.92 -29.36 -15.08
C PHE A 242 -27.84 -28.20 -15.50
N ARG A 243 -28.03 -27.99 -16.82
CA ARG A 243 -28.94 -26.95 -17.33
C ARG A 243 -30.40 -27.17 -16.95
N GLU A 244 -30.81 -28.42 -16.77
CA GLU A 244 -32.22 -28.77 -16.49
C GLU A 244 -32.50 -28.85 -14.98
N PHE A 245 -31.64 -29.49 -14.21
CA PHE A 245 -31.91 -29.88 -12.82
C PHE A 245 -31.07 -29.16 -11.75
N ALA A 246 -30.10 -28.32 -12.13
CA ALA A 246 -29.29 -27.58 -11.16
C ALA A 246 -29.35 -26.07 -11.41
N ALA A 247 -28.98 -25.63 -12.61
CA ALA A 247 -28.84 -24.22 -12.94
C ALA A 247 -30.12 -23.38 -12.75
N PRO A 248 -31.33 -23.82 -13.15
CA PRO A 248 -32.54 -23.01 -12.98
C PRO A 248 -32.79 -22.67 -11.51
N TYR A 249 -32.46 -23.61 -10.62
CA TYR A 249 -32.63 -23.45 -9.19
C TYR A 249 -31.56 -22.58 -8.55
N LEU A 250 -30.30 -22.70 -9.00
CA LEU A 250 -29.22 -21.78 -8.59
C LEU A 250 -29.56 -20.33 -8.98
N VAL A 251 -29.98 -20.10 -10.22
CA VAL A 251 -30.39 -18.77 -10.69
C VAL A 251 -31.56 -18.25 -9.87
N ARG A 252 -32.59 -19.09 -9.66
CA ARG A 252 -33.77 -18.71 -8.86
C ARG A 252 -33.42 -18.32 -7.42
N ILE A 253 -32.46 -19.01 -6.78
CA ILE A 253 -32.03 -18.66 -5.42
C ILE A 253 -31.48 -17.23 -5.38
N ALA A 254 -30.52 -16.89 -6.25
CA ALA A 254 -29.91 -15.57 -6.24
C ALA A 254 -30.95 -14.47 -6.52
N SER A 255 -31.78 -14.64 -7.56
CA SER A 255 -32.80 -13.66 -7.93
C SER A 255 -33.85 -13.46 -6.84
N ALA A 256 -34.34 -14.54 -6.23
CA ALA A 256 -35.38 -14.44 -5.19
C ALA A 256 -34.83 -13.85 -3.88
N VAL A 257 -33.61 -14.22 -3.47
CA VAL A 257 -32.97 -13.64 -2.28
C VAL A 257 -32.74 -12.13 -2.47
N LYS A 258 -32.23 -11.70 -3.63
CA LYS A 258 -32.04 -10.28 -3.94
C LYS A 258 -33.35 -9.52 -4.08
N ALA A 259 -34.41 -10.14 -4.60
CA ALA A 259 -35.74 -9.51 -4.66
C ALA A 259 -36.31 -9.22 -3.26
N GLU A 260 -36.11 -10.13 -2.30
CA GLU A 260 -36.60 -9.98 -0.93
C GLU A 260 -35.79 -9.00 -0.07
N LEU A 261 -34.48 -8.88 -0.33
CA LEU A 261 -33.57 -8.06 0.49
C LEU A 261 -33.22 -6.71 -0.15
N GLY A 262 -33.42 -6.56 -1.45
CA GLY A 262 -32.86 -5.49 -2.27
C GLY A 262 -31.56 -5.91 -2.95
N THR A 263 -31.33 -5.42 -4.18
CA THR A 263 -30.24 -5.86 -5.06
C THR A 263 -28.84 -5.62 -4.49
N ASP A 264 -28.69 -4.60 -3.64
CA ASP A 264 -27.40 -4.19 -3.07
C ASP A 264 -27.17 -4.68 -1.63
N ALA A 265 -28.09 -5.48 -1.08
CA ALA A 265 -28.09 -5.83 0.34
C ALA A 265 -26.84 -6.60 0.78
N VAL A 266 -26.58 -7.76 0.16
CA VAL A 266 -25.38 -8.57 0.42
C VAL A 266 -24.88 -9.22 -0.87
N PRO A 267 -23.56 -9.31 -1.11
CA PRO A 267 -23.07 -10.09 -2.23
C PRO A 267 -23.36 -11.58 -2.04
N MET A 268 -23.50 -12.32 -3.15
CA MET A 268 -23.74 -13.75 -3.17
C MET A 268 -22.68 -14.50 -3.98
N ILE A 269 -22.23 -15.64 -3.45
CA ILE A 269 -21.22 -16.51 -4.04
C ILE A 269 -21.87 -17.82 -4.50
N CYS A 270 -21.64 -18.20 -5.75
CA CYS A 270 -21.98 -19.53 -6.26
C CYS A 270 -20.73 -20.40 -6.33
N PHE A 271 -20.72 -21.53 -5.61
CA PHE A 271 -19.68 -22.54 -5.70
C PHE A 271 -20.24 -23.81 -6.38
N ALA A 272 -20.01 -23.95 -7.69
CA ALA A 272 -20.46 -25.10 -8.47
C ALA A 272 -19.28 -26.02 -8.82
N LYS A 273 -18.90 -26.87 -7.87
CA LYS A 273 -17.68 -27.70 -7.94
C LYS A 273 -17.71 -28.64 -9.15
N GLY A 274 -16.71 -28.54 -10.01
CA GLY A 274 -16.40 -29.39 -11.16
C GLY A 274 -17.13 -28.97 -12.44
N ALA A 275 -18.00 -27.95 -12.37
CA ALA A 275 -18.86 -27.54 -13.48
C ALA A 275 -18.19 -26.51 -14.40
N HIS A 276 -17.01 -26.84 -14.95
CA HIS A 276 -16.22 -25.94 -15.80
C HIS A 276 -16.97 -25.44 -17.04
N TRP A 277 -17.94 -26.20 -17.55
CA TRP A 277 -18.82 -25.80 -18.67
C TRP A 277 -19.91 -24.79 -18.29
N ALA A 278 -20.10 -24.46 -17.01
CA ALA A 278 -21.24 -23.68 -16.53
C ALA A 278 -21.00 -22.17 -16.47
N PHE A 279 -19.78 -21.68 -16.73
CA PHE A 279 -19.42 -20.26 -16.52
C PHE A 279 -20.36 -19.27 -17.18
N SER A 280 -20.62 -19.42 -18.49
CA SER A 280 -21.50 -18.48 -19.21
C SER A 280 -22.97 -18.57 -18.77
N LEU A 281 -23.40 -19.73 -18.26
CA LEU A 281 -24.74 -19.88 -17.72
C LEU A 281 -24.87 -19.15 -16.39
N LEU A 282 -23.86 -19.28 -15.52
CA LEU A 282 -23.83 -18.61 -14.22
C LEU A 282 -23.52 -17.12 -14.33
N GLU A 283 -22.86 -16.65 -15.40
CA GLU A 283 -22.69 -15.20 -15.67
C GLU A 283 -24.02 -14.46 -15.83
N SER A 284 -25.03 -15.13 -16.37
CA SER A 284 -26.36 -14.55 -16.56
C SER A 284 -27.21 -14.53 -15.28
N SER A 285 -26.67 -14.98 -14.15
CA SER A 285 -27.35 -15.03 -12.86
C SER A 285 -27.09 -13.78 -12.01
N ASP A 286 -27.83 -13.66 -10.91
CA ASP A 286 -27.69 -12.57 -9.95
C ASP A 286 -26.58 -12.83 -8.89
N TYR A 287 -25.73 -13.84 -9.05
CA TYR A 287 -24.57 -14.01 -8.18
C TYR A 287 -23.50 -12.95 -8.47
N ASP A 288 -22.77 -12.51 -7.44
CA ASP A 288 -21.71 -11.50 -7.57
C ASP A 288 -20.33 -12.15 -7.76
N VAL A 289 -20.16 -13.34 -7.19
CA VAL A 289 -18.89 -14.10 -7.18
C VAL A 289 -19.10 -15.52 -7.69
N LEU A 290 -18.22 -15.97 -8.58
CA LEU A 290 -18.06 -17.40 -8.90
C LEU A 290 -16.87 -17.97 -8.12
N SER A 291 -17.14 -18.94 -7.25
CA SER A 291 -16.10 -19.70 -6.57
C SER A 291 -15.71 -20.90 -7.43
N LEU A 292 -14.42 -20.99 -7.74
CA LEU A 292 -13.84 -22.01 -8.60
C LEU A 292 -13.15 -23.09 -7.77
N ASP A 293 -13.24 -24.35 -8.19
CA ASP A 293 -12.35 -25.39 -7.68
C ASP A 293 -11.03 -25.44 -8.47
N TRP A 294 -10.08 -26.24 -7.98
CA TRP A 294 -8.70 -26.29 -8.49
C TRP A 294 -8.56 -26.92 -9.88
N THR A 295 -9.60 -27.58 -10.40
CA THR A 295 -9.62 -28.15 -11.75
C THR A 295 -10.14 -27.18 -12.81
N MET A 296 -10.71 -26.05 -12.38
CA MET A 296 -11.29 -25.04 -13.23
C MET A 296 -10.26 -23.96 -13.57
N ASP A 297 -10.05 -23.66 -14.86
CA ASP A 297 -9.09 -22.63 -15.29
C ASP A 297 -9.64 -21.22 -15.00
N PRO A 298 -8.96 -20.40 -14.16
CA PRO A 298 -9.34 -19.02 -13.89
C PRO A 298 -9.46 -18.15 -15.15
N GLN A 299 -8.57 -18.32 -16.12
CA GLN A 299 -8.54 -17.51 -17.35
C GLN A 299 -9.67 -17.91 -18.31
N GLU A 300 -10.07 -19.18 -18.32
CA GLU A 300 -11.28 -19.60 -19.04
C GLU A 300 -12.53 -19.01 -18.38
N ALA A 301 -12.63 -19.08 -17.05
CA ALA A 301 -13.73 -18.48 -16.31
C ALA A 301 -13.84 -16.97 -16.56
N GLN A 302 -12.73 -16.23 -16.49
CA GLN A 302 -12.66 -14.80 -16.81
C GLN A 302 -13.14 -14.47 -18.23
N ARG A 303 -12.70 -15.25 -19.23
CA ARG A 303 -13.14 -15.07 -20.62
C ARG A 303 -14.63 -15.36 -20.78
N ALA A 304 -15.10 -16.47 -20.22
CA ALA A 304 -16.48 -16.92 -20.34
C ALA A 304 -17.49 -15.98 -19.65
N THR A 305 -17.09 -15.31 -18.56
CA THR A 305 -17.92 -14.32 -17.86
C THR A 305 -17.64 -12.88 -18.30
N LYS A 306 -16.77 -12.67 -19.30
CA LYS A 306 -16.31 -11.36 -19.77
C LYS A 306 -15.80 -10.47 -18.63
N SER A 307 -15.25 -11.08 -17.59
CA SER A 307 -14.87 -10.41 -16.35
C SER A 307 -15.96 -9.45 -15.86
N ARG A 308 -17.22 -9.91 -15.73
CA ARG A 308 -18.32 -9.13 -15.12
C ARG A 308 -18.58 -9.49 -13.66
N MET A 309 -18.15 -10.68 -13.23
CA MET A 309 -18.28 -11.19 -11.86
C MET A 309 -16.94 -11.19 -11.14
N ALA A 310 -16.94 -11.14 -9.81
CA ALA A 310 -15.75 -11.45 -9.03
C ALA A 310 -15.50 -12.97 -9.03
N PHE A 311 -14.28 -13.36 -8.66
CA PHE A 311 -13.88 -14.75 -8.55
C PHE A 311 -13.37 -15.07 -7.16
N GLN A 312 -13.65 -16.29 -6.71
CA GLN A 312 -13.11 -16.84 -5.47
C GLN A 312 -12.37 -18.15 -5.74
N GLY A 313 -11.26 -18.38 -5.04
CA GLY A 313 -10.48 -19.61 -5.14
C GLY A 313 -9.07 -19.38 -5.70
N ASN A 314 -8.43 -20.37 -6.31
CA ASN A 314 -8.88 -21.76 -6.42
C ASN A 314 -7.77 -22.77 -6.13
N MET A 315 -6.84 -22.42 -5.24
CA MET A 315 -5.68 -23.27 -4.93
C MET A 315 -6.11 -24.68 -4.54
N ASP A 316 -5.46 -25.72 -5.08
CA ASP A 316 -5.69 -27.11 -4.68
C ASP A 316 -5.44 -27.24 -3.16
N PRO A 317 -6.44 -27.67 -2.36
CA PRO A 317 -6.24 -27.90 -0.94
C PRO A 317 -5.07 -28.85 -0.65
N CYS A 318 -4.75 -29.80 -1.53
CA CYS A 318 -3.62 -30.70 -1.34
C CYS A 318 -2.26 -30.00 -1.38
N ALA A 319 -2.16 -28.78 -1.93
CA ALA A 319 -0.94 -27.97 -1.85
C ALA A 319 -0.55 -27.66 -0.39
N MET A 320 -1.51 -27.69 0.53
CA MET A 320 -1.31 -27.46 1.97
C MET A 320 -0.49 -28.56 2.67
N TYR A 321 -0.28 -29.72 2.03
CA TYR A 321 0.64 -30.75 2.52
C TYR A 321 2.11 -30.44 2.18
N GLY A 322 2.37 -29.43 1.35
CA GLY A 322 3.72 -29.00 1.00
C GLY A 322 4.47 -28.30 2.14
N SER A 323 5.70 -27.88 1.84
CA SER A 323 6.43 -26.94 2.67
C SER A 323 5.82 -25.53 2.56
N ASP A 324 6.13 -24.66 3.51
CA ASP A 324 5.67 -23.27 3.46
C ASP A 324 6.12 -22.55 2.17
N ASP A 325 7.28 -22.89 1.63
CA ASP A 325 7.77 -22.35 0.36
C ASP A 325 6.94 -22.84 -0.83
N THR A 326 6.60 -24.13 -0.88
CA THR A 326 5.70 -24.66 -1.91
C THR A 326 4.32 -24.00 -1.83
N ILE A 327 3.79 -23.78 -0.63
CA ILE A 327 2.52 -23.07 -0.44
C ILE A 327 2.64 -21.63 -0.98
N ARG A 328 3.71 -20.90 -0.64
CA ARG A 328 3.95 -19.53 -1.12
C ARG A 328 4.05 -19.46 -2.65
N GLU A 329 4.77 -20.41 -3.26
CA GLU A 329 4.92 -20.52 -4.70
C GLU A 329 3.58 -20.78 -5.40
N GLU A 330 2.81 -21.73 -4.89
CA GLU A 330 1.49 -22.05 -5.44
C GLU A 330 0.49 -20.90 -5.29
N VAL A 331 0.51 -20.20 -4.15
CA VAL A 331 -0.28 -18.97 -3.95
C VAL A 331 0.11 -17.93 -5.00
N CYS A 332 1.40 -17.64 -5.18
CA CYS A 332 1.85 -16.67 -6.18
C CYS A 332 1.42 -17.07 -7.59
N ARG A 333 1.55 -18.36 -7.94
CA ARG A 333 1.15 -18.90 -9.24
C ARG A 333 -0.35 -18.72 -9.46
N VAL A 334 -1.20 -19.19 -8.55
CA VAL A 334 -2.66 -19.12 -8.66
C VAL A 334 -3.14 -17.68 -8.69
N MET A 335 -2.69 -16.83 -7.77
CA MET A 335 -3.12 -15.43 -7.71
C MET A 335 -2.75 -14.65 -8.98
N SER A 336 -1.62 -14.97 -9.62
CA SER A 336 -1.22 -14.35 -10.88
C SER A 336 -2.18 -14.62 -12.05
N LEU A 337 -2.96 -15.71 -11.99
CA LEU A 337 -3.96 -16.05 -13.01
C LEU A 337 -5.22 -15.20 -12.90
N PHE A 338 -5.57 -14.73 -11.69
CA PHE A 338 -6.74 -13.89 -11.46
C PHE A 338 -6.42 -12.39 -11.59
N GLY A 339 -5.25 -11.97 -11.13
CA GLY A 339 -4.96 -10.56 -10.84
C GLY A 339 -5.51 -10.13 -9.47
N THR A 340 -5.57 -8.81 -9.23
CA THR A 340 -5.92 -8.25 -7.90
C THR A 340 -7.34 -7.71 -7.81
N ARG A 341 -7.96 -7.32 -8.92
CA ARG A 341 -9.31 -6.73 -8.92
C ARG A 341 -10.38 -7.81 -9.02
N GLY A 342 -11.38 -7.76 -8.13
CA GLY A 342 -12.50 -8.69 -8.15
C GLY A 342 -12.08 -10.13 -7.86
N HIS A 343 -11.10 -10.32 -6.98
CA HIS A 343 -10.57 -11.62 -6.60
C HIS A 343 -10.62 -11.76 -5.08
N ILE A 344 -11.12 -12.91 -4.60
CA ILE A 344 -11.10 -13.34 -3.20
C ILE A 344 -10.28 -14.62 -3.15
N ALA A 345 -9.13 -14.58 -2.48
CA ALA A 345 -8.30 -15.76 -2.35
C ALA A 345 -9.00 -16.80 -1.45
N ASN A 346 -9.04 -18.03 -1.94
CA ASN A 346 -9.50 -19.20 -1.19
C ASN A 346 -8.86 -20.44 -1.80
N MET A 347 -9.02 -21.57 -1.15
CA MET A 347 -8.76 -22.87 -1.77
C MET A 347 -9.92 -23.25 -2.69
N GLY A 348 -9.71 -24.26 -3.54
CA GLY A 348 -10.74 -24.81 -4.41
C GLY A 348 -11.74 -25.75 -3.72
N HIS A 349 -11.46 -26.14 -2.47
CA HIS A 349 -12.39 -26.87 -1.58
C HIS A 349 -11.94 -26.71 -0.12
N GLY A 350 -12.61 -27.37 0.83
CA GLY A 350 -12.36 -27.18 2.25
C GLY A 350 -11.19 -27.99 2.79
N MET A 351 -10.62 -27.53 3.91
CA MET A 351 -9.55 -28.22 4.64
C MET A 351 -9.87 -29.69 4.94
N SER A 352 -8.85 -30.53 4.83
CA SER A 352 -8.86 -31.92 5.30
C SER A 352 -8.52 -31.98 6.80
N PRO A 353 -9.04 -32.97 7.56
CA PRO A 353 -8.81 -33.08 9.01
C PRO A 353 -7.35 -33.26 9.44
N ASP A 354 -6.51 -33.80 8.56
CA ASP A 354 -5.10 -34.18 8.78
C ASP A 354 -4.10 -33.10 8.34
N MET A 355 -4.59 -31.97 7.84
CA MET A 355 -3.74 -30.82 7.52
C MET A 355 -3.24 -30.12 8.79
N GLU A 356 -2.13 -29.41 8.68
CA GLU A 356 -1.52 -28.72 9.81
C GLU A 356 -1.91 -27.23 9.85
N PRO A 357 -2.22 -26.64 11.03
CA PRO A 357 -2.51 -25.22 11.16
C PRO A 357 -1.42 -24.29 10.59
N ARG A 358 -0.14 -24.72 10.60
CA ARG A 358 0.97 -23.95 9.99
C ARG A 358 0.73 -23.64 8.52
N ALA A 359 0.11 -24.57 7.78
CA ALA A 359 -0.08 -24.43 6.36
C ALA A 359 -1.08 -23.31 6.06
N VAL A 360 -2.11 -23.15 6.92
CA VAL A 360 -3.08 -22.04 6.82
C VAL A 360 -2.40 -20.71 7.08
N ALA A 361 -1.52 -20.62 8.08
CA ALA A 361 -0.72 -19.41 8.29
C ALA A 361 0.14 -19.08 7.06
N ALA A 362 0.88 -20.06 6.53
CA ALA A 362 1.70 -19.86 5.33
C ALA A 362 0.87 -19.43 4.10
N PHE A 363 -0.32 -19.98 3.91
CA PHE A 363 -1.24 -19.60 2.84
C PHE A 363 -1.73 -18.15 2.99
N VAL A 364 -2.24 -17.78 4.17
CA VAL A 364 -2.75 -16.43 4.44
C VAL A 364 -1.64 -15.38 4.29
N ASP A 365 -0.47 -15.65 4.88
CA ASP A 365 0.69 -14.75 4.78
C ASP A 365 1.15 -14.58 3.32
N ALA A 366 1.15 -15.66 2.54
CA ALA A 366 1.51 -15.60 1.12
C ALA A 366 0.53 -14.72 0.31
N VAL A 367 -0.77 -14.80 0.59
CA VAL A 367 -1.79 -13.99 -0.10
C VAL A 367 -1.61 -12.50 0.21
N HIS A 368 -1.41 -12.16 1.48
CA HIS A 368 -1.15 -10.78 1.90
C HIS A 368 0.12 -10.22 1.24
N ASN A 369 1.19 -11.01 1.22
CA ASN A 369 2.46 -10.63 0.59
C ASN A 369 2.42 -10.56 -0.94
N PHE A 370 1.56 -11.34 -1.61
CA PHE A 370 1.37 -11.22 -3.04
C PHE A 370 0.78 -9.85 -3.40
N SER A 371 -0.14 -9.37 -2.57
CA SER A 371 -0.83 -8.09 -2.80
C SER A 371 0.10 -6.89 -2.62
N SER A 372 1.01 -6.93 -1.64
CA SER A 372 2.02 -5.86 -1.44
C SER A 372 3.00 -5.77 -2.62
N ARG A 373 3.34 -6.90 -3.26
CA ARG A 373 4.19 -6.94 -4.47
C ARG A 373 3.56 -6.28 -5.70
N GLN A 374 2.24 -6.07 -5.72
CA GLN A 374 1.52 -5.40 -6.82
C GLN A 374 1.23 -3.90 -6.54
N ARG A 375 1.58 -3.38 -5.35
CA ARG A 375 1.43 -1.95 -5.02
C ARG A 375 2.25 -1.08 -5.99
N VAL A 376 1.69 0.07 -6.35
CA VAL A 376 2.36 1.09 -7.17
C VAL A 376 2.94 2.17 -6.26
N TYR A 377 4.26 2.20 -6.08
CA TYR A 377 4.94 3.25 -5.31
C TYR A 377 5.02 4.55 -6.12
N THR A 378 4.68 5.67 -5.49
CA THR A 378 4.63 7.00 -6.09
C THR A 378 5.84 7.83 -5.68
N ILE A 379 6.72 8.15 -6.63
CA ILE A 379 7.92 8.97 -6.45
C ILE A 379 7.58 10.43 -6.74
N GLY A 380 7.57 11.27 -5.72
CA GLY A 380 7.35 12.72 -5.81
C GLY A 380 8.58 13.48 -6.30
N THR A 381 8.38 14.45 -7.19
CA THR A 381 9.43 15.39 -7.62
C THR A 381 8.84 16.69 -8.16
N ARG A 382 9.70 17.66 -8.49
CA ARG A 382 9.29 18.92 -9.16
C ARG A 382 9.15 18.74 -10.66
N GLY A 383 8.38 19.61 -11.30
CA GLY A 383 8.12 19.55 -12.76
C GLY A 383 9.28 20.02 -13.64
N SER A 384 10.37 20.56 -13.08
CA SER A 384 11.51 21.00 -13.88
C SER A 384 12.23 19.83 -14.56
N VAL A 385 12.74 20.02 -15.77
CA VAL A 385 13.44 18.96 -16.54
C VAL A 385 14.59 18.32 -15.75
N LEU A 386 15.33 19.11 -14.95
CA LEU A 386 16.40 18.57 -14.10
C LEU A 386 15.84 17.70 -12.97
N ALA A 387 14.76 18.13 -12.32
CA ALA A 387 14.13 17.35 -11.25
C ALA A 387 13.52 16.04 -11.77
N LEU A 388 12.89 16.08 -12.94
CA LEU A 388 12.41 14.87 -13.62
C LEU A 388 13.56 13.92 -13.96
N TRP A 389 14.68 14.42 -14.49
CA TRP A 389 15.87 13.59 -14.71
C TRP A 389 16.32 12.90 -13.41
N GLN A 390 16.35 13.64 -12.29
CA GLN A 390 16.76 13.11 -11.00
C GLN A 390 15.80 12.03 -10.48
N ALA A 391 14.49 12.22 -10.67
CA ALA A 391 13.49 11.22 -10.32
C ALA A 391 13.60 9.96 -11.20
N HIS A 392 13.83 10.12 -12.51
CA HIS A 392 14.08 9.00 -13.42
C HIS A 392 15.35 8.23 -13.05
N TYR A 393 16.43 8.92 -12.69
CA TYR A 393 17.66 8.28 -12.21
C TYR A 393 17.44 7.34 -11.00
N VAL A 394 16.55 7.73 -10.08
CA VAL A 394 16.15 6.90 -8.93
C VAL A 394 15.22 5.77 -9.35
N LEU A 395 14.21 6.07 -10.17
CA LEU A 395 13.26 5.10 -10.71
C LEU A 395 13.98 3.96 -11.46
N ASP A 396 14.93 4.28 -12.33
CA ASP A 396 15.65 3.30 -13.15
C ASP A 396 16.42 2.28 -12.27
N ARG A 397 16.96 2.73 -11.13
CA ARG A 397 17.66 1.85 -10.17
C ARG A 397 16.69 0.94 -9.43
N LEU A 398 15.54 1.49 -9.00
CA LEU A 398 14.49 0.72 -8.34
C LEU A 398 13.94 -0.36 -9.28
N VAL A 399 13.58 0.01 -10.51
CA VAL A 399 13.05 -0.93 -11.52
C VAL A 399 14.08 -2.00 -11.87
N LYS A 400 15.36 -1.62 -12.02
CA LYS A 400 16.43 -2.57 -12.33
C LYS A 400 16.61 -3.62 -11.23
N LYS A 401 16.50 -3.23 -9.95
CA LYS A 401 16.70 -4.15 -8.82
C LYS A 401 15.42 -4.89 -8.42
N TYR A 402 14.25 -4.28 -8.65
CA TYR A 402 12.94 -4.79 -8.25
C TYR A 402 11.96 -4.81 -9.44
N PRO A 403 12.20 -5.65 -10.47
CA PRO A 403 11.44 -5.63 -11.72
C PRO A 403 9.97 -6.05 -11.58
N THR A 404 9.61 -6.72 -10.48
CA THR A 404 8.24 -7.15 -10.18
C THR A 404 7.41 -6.09 -9.47
N HIS A 405 8.05 -5.03 -8.95
CA HIS A 405 7.38 -3.95 -8.24
C HIS A 405 6.99 -2.84 -9.23
N ARG A 406 5.89 -2.13 -8.94
CA ARG A 406 5.42 -1.04 -9.79
C ARG A 406 5.78 0.30 -9.17
N PHE A 407 6.25 1.23 -10.00
CA PHE A 407 6.61 2.58 -9.59
C PHE A 407 6.04 3.59 -10.59
N ARG A 408 5.71 4.79 -10.11
CA ARG A 408 5.31 5.93 -10.96
C ARG A 408 5.91 7.22 -10.44
N ILE A 409 6.16 8.18 -11.33
CA ILE A 409 6.56 9.54 -10.95
C ILE A 409 5.33 10.43 -10.87
N LYS A 410 5.24 11.24 -9.81
CA LYS A 410 4.25 12.30 -9.64
C LYS A 410 4.93 13.65 -9.52
N VAL A 411 4.55 14.57 -10.40
CA VAL A 411 4.98 15.97 -10.32
C VAL A 411 4.13 16.68 -9.26
N VAL A 412 4.79 17.30 -8.29
CA VAL A 412 4.15 18.13 -7.27
C VAL A 412 4.36 19.60 -7.63
N ASP A 413 3.27 20.34 -7.72
CA ASP A 413 3.28 21.77 -7.98
C ASP A 413 3.93 22.54 -6.82
N THR A 414 5.00 23.28 -7.10
CA THR A 414 5.67 24.12 -6.09
C THR A 414 5.49 25.61 -6.39
N ALA A 415 5.35 26.44 -5.35
CA ALA A 415 5.17 27.89 -5.49
C ALA A 415 6.32 28.56 -6.26
N GLY A 416 7.56 28.08 -6.08
CA GLY A 416 8.73 28.60 -6.78
C GLY A 416 8.82 28.23 -8.27
N ASP A 417 7.99 27.29 -8.75
CA ASP A 417 7.85 27.00 -10.19
C ASP A 417 6.73 27.86 -10.84
N LYS A 418 5.79 28.39 -10.05
CA LYS A 418 4.69 29.27 -10.51
C LYS A 418 5.09 30.75 -10.55
N ASP A 419 5.94 31.18 -9.62
CA ASP A 419 6.55 32.52 -9.63
C ASP A 419 7.95 32.45 -10.27
N LEU A 420 8.24 33.28 -11.28
CA LEU A 420 9.55 33.33 -11.98
C LEU A 420 10.23 34.71 -11.93
N THR A 421 9.64 35.69 -11.22
CA THR A 421 10.09 37.10 -11.19
C THR A 421 10.72 37.53 -9.85
N THR A 422 10.11 37.21 -8.70
CA THR A 422 10.64 37.40 -7.32
C THR A 422 12.02 36.76 -7.06
N ALA A 423 12.95 37.42 -6.37
CA ALA A 423 14.26 36.81 -6.07
C ALA A 423 14.16 35.74 -4.94
N LEU A 424 15.02 34.71 -4.96
CA LEU A 424 14.92 33.54 -4.06
C LEU A 424 15.12 33.88 -2.58
N ASP A 425 15.91 34.91 -2.30
CA ASP A 425 16.16 35.52 -0.99
C ASP A 425 14.98 36.34 -0.46
N LYS A 426 13.96 36.61 -1.29
CA LYS A 426 12.74 37.34 -0.93
C LYS A 426 11.58 36.45 -0.47
N PHE A 427 11.73 35.12 -0.58
CA PHE A 427 10.76 34.20 0.01
C PHE A 427 11.11 33.97 1.48
N GLY A 428 10.17 34.27 2.38
CA GLY A 428 10.39 34.35 3.84
C GLY A 428 10.68 33.04 4.57
N THR A 429 10.95 31.92 3.89
CA THR A 429 11.25 30.63 4.53
C THR A 429 12.40 29.90 3.85
N THR A 430 13.23 29.25 4.67
CA THR A 430 14.20 28.23 4.22
C THR A 430 13.39 27.06 3.66
N GLY A 431 13.32 26.86 2.34
CA GLY A 431 12.66 25.67 1.77
C GLY A 431 11.46 25.87 0.84
N VAL A 432 11.30 27.04 0.20
CA VAL A 432 10.20 27.35 -0.77
C VAL A 432 9.84 26.22 -1.76
N PHE A 433 10.81 25.39 -2.14
CA PHE A 433 10.62 24.25 -3.03
C PHE A 433 10.36 22.92 -2.31
N THR A 434 10.85 22.76 -1.09
CA THR A 434 10.74 21.53 -0.30
C THR A 434 9.44 21.46 0.47
N ASP A 435 8.86 22.58 0.90
CA ASP A 435 7.66 22.58 1.74
C ASP A 435 6.44 21.91 1.08
N ALA A 436 6.26 22.09 -0.24
CA ALA A 436 5.17 21.45 -0.97
C ALA A 436 5.40 19.94 -1.15
N LEU A 437 6.64 19.54 -1.43
CA LEU A 437 7.01 18.14 -1.56
C LEU A 437 6.96 17.40 -0.22
N GLU A 438 7.41 18.04 0.85
CA GLU A 438 7.39 17.49 2.20
C GLU A 438 5.96 17.34 2.70
N ARG A 439 5.07 18.30 2.42
CA ARG A 439 3.62 18.13 2.66
C ARG A 439 3.02 16.97 1.86
N ALA A 440 3.35 16.84 0.59
CA ALA A 440 2.90 15.71 -0.23
C ALA A 440 3.40 14.37 0.34
N LEU A 441 4.63 14.33 0.86
CA LEU A 441 5.20 13.15 1.50
C LEU A 441 4.50 12.81 2.82
N VAL A 442 4.33 13.80 3.71
CA VAL A 442 3.71 13.62 5.03
C VAL A 442 2.24 13.26 4.92
N SER A 443 1.51 13.81 3.95
CA SER A 443 0.09 13.52 3.73
C SER A 443 -0.19 12.17 3.05
N GLY A 444 0.84 11.42 2.64
CA GLY A 444 0.65 10.17 1.90
C GLY A 444 0.37 10.33 0.41
N GLU A 445 0.38 11.56 -0.13
CA GLU A 445 0.16 11.83 -1.56
C GLU A 445 1.25 11.20 -2.45
N VAL A 446 2.47 11.09 -1.93
CA VAL A 446 3.61 10.40 -2.52
C VAL A 446 4.27 9.50 -1.48
N ASP A 447 4.95 8.43 -1.89
CA ASP A 447 5.59 7.47 -1.00
C ASP A 447 7.04 7.85 -0.67
N CYS A 448 7.73 8.49 -1.61
CA CYS A 448 9.05 9.09 -1.40
C CYS A 448 9.20 10.37 -2.24
N VAL A 449 10.20 11.20 -1.93
CA VAL A 449 10.53 12.39 -2.71
C VAL A 449 12.01 12.40 -3.09
N VAL A 450 12.30 12.72 -4.34
CA VAL A 450 13.68 12.90 -4.84
C VAL A 450 14.04 14.38 -4.91
N HIS A 451 15.14 14.75 -4.25
CA HIS A 451 15.66 16.11 -4.18
C HIS A 451 17.10 16.21 -4.68
N SER A 452 17.51 17.41 -5.11
CA SER A 452 18.91 17.80 -5.04
C SER A 452 19.27 17.97 -3.57
N LEU A 453 20.28 17.25 -3.06
CA LEU A 453 20.54 17.20 -1.61
C LEU A 453 20.86 18.59 -1.01
N LYS A 454 21.50 19.47 -1.78
CA LYS A 454 21.76 20.86 -1.39
C LYS A 454 20.51 21.70 -1.12
N ASP A 455 19.37 21.32 -1.70
CA ASP A 455 18.09 22.02 -1.54
C ASP A 455 17.28 21.43 -0.36
N VAL A 456 17.72 20.30 0.21
CA VAL A 456 17.07 19.66 1.36
C VAL A 456 17.53 20.34 2.66
N PRO A 457 16.60 20.85 3.50
CA PRO A 457 16.93 21.41 4.81
C PRO A 457 17.85 20.49 5.62
N SER A 458 18.80 21.07 6.36
CA SER A 458 19.71 20.29 7.22
C SER A 458 18.98 19.61 8.38
N THR A 459 17.86 20.20 8.81
CA THR A 459 16.91 19.64 9.78
C THR A 459 15.63 19.30 9.02
N LEU A 460 15.25 18.02 9.03
CA LEU A 460 14.06 17.51 8.32
C LEU A 460 12.82 17.62 9.21
N HIS A 461 11.64 17.51 8.60
CA HIS A 461 10.39 17.34 9.35
C HIS A 461 10.45 16.07 10.23
N PRO A 462 9.96 16.09 11.49
CA PRO A 462 10.07 14.97 12.43
C PRO A 462 9.54 13.63 11.90
N SER A 463 8.49 13.66 11.08
CA SER A 463 7.87 12.47 10.48
C SER A 463 8.55 12.00 9.19
N THR A 464 9.77 12.46 8.90
CA THR A 464 10.48 12.14 7.67
C THR A 464 11.97 11.90 7.90
N ARG A 465 12.58 11.13 7.00
CA ARG A 465 14.04 10.89 7.00
C ARG A 465 14.58 10.76 5.58
N LEU A 466 15.89 10.90 5.41
CA LEU A 466 16.56 10.47 4.19
C LEU A 466 16.69 8.94 4.21
N ALA A 467 16.12 8.26 3.21
CA ALA A 467 16.29 6.82 3.00
C ALA A 467 17.59 6.49 2.27
N ALA A 468 17.98 7.36 1.33
CA ALA A 468 19.18 7.18 0.53
C ALA A 468 19.79 8.52 0.09
N ILE A 469 21.11 8.54 0.00
CA ILE A 469 21.90 9.58 -0.68
C ILE A 469 22.60 8.93 -1.87
N SER A 470 22.38 9.46 -3.07
CA SER A 470 22.97 8.90 -4.30
C SER A 470 24.48 9.10 -4.35
N GLU A 471 25.14 8.38 -5.25
CA GLU A 471 26.49 8.72 -5.70
C GLU A 471 26.58 10.20 -6.10
N ARG A 472 27.70 10.84 -5.72
CA ARG A 472 27.97 12.26 -5.97
C ARG A 472 28.56 12.46 -7.36
N HIS A 473 27.93 13.33 -8.16
CA HIS A 473 28.57 13.87 -9.36
C HIS A 473 29.59 14.96 -8.99
N ASP A 474 30.25 15.56 -9.98
CA ASP A 474 31.20 16.66 -9.77
C ASP A 474 30.55 17.84 -9.02
N PRO A 475 31.00 18.15 -7.78
CA PRO A 475 30.38 19.18 -6.96
C PRO A 475 30.76 20.59 -7.39
N ARG A 476 31.70 20.77 -8.33
CA ARG A 476 32.17 22.09 -8.77
C ARG A 476 31.06 22.92 -9.41
N ASP A 477 31.20 24.23 -9.25
CA ASP A 477 30.50 25.17 -10.11
C ASP A 477 31.27 25.35 -11.42
N CYS A 478 30.57 25.81 -12.45
CA CYS A 478 31.13 26.04 -13.77
C CYS A 478 30.66 27.37 -14.33
N VAL A 479 31.48 27.92 -15.22
CA VAL A 479 31.20 29.14 -15.97
C VAL A 479 30.71 28.77 -17.35
N VAL A 480 29.61 29.39 -17.75
CA VAL A 480 29.08 29.33 -19.10
C VAL A 480 29.19 30.71 -19.70
N PHE A 481 30.07 30.88 -20.68
CA PHE A 481 30.26 32.16 -21.37
C PHE A 481 29.13 32.43 -22.35
N ASN A 482 28.81 33.71 -22.53
CA ASN A 482 27.85 34.14 -23.53
C ASN A 482 28.37 33.80 -24.93
N PRO A 483 27.57 33.13 -25.79
CA PRO A 483 27.97 32.81 -27.16
C PRO A 483 28.44 34.01 -27.99
N ARG A 484 27.99 35.24 -27.66
CA ARG A 484 28.44 36.48 -28.32
C ARG A 484 29.95 36.70 -28.28
N HIS A 485 30.64 36.08 -27.32
CA HIS A 485 32.09 36.17 -27.21
C HIS A 485 32.82 35.23 -28.18
N ASN A 486 32.11 34.35 -28.90
CA ASN A 486 32.63 33.46 -29.93
C ASN A 486 33.90 32.69 -29.52
N GLY A 487 33.92 32.16 -28.28
CA GLY A 487 35.05 31.40 -27.76
C GLY A 487 36.28 32.24 -27.37
N ARG A 488 36.17 33.57 -27.35
CA ARG A 488 37.28 34.48 -26.99
C ARG A 488 37.83 34.27 -25.57
N TYR A 489 37.01 33.75 -24.66
CA TYR A 489 37.37 33.53 -23.26
C TYR A 489 37.26 32.05 -22.93
N SER A 490 38.26 31.56 -22.21
CA SER A 490 38.35 30.16 -21.77
C SER A 490 38.37 30.02 -20.25
N SER A 491 38.78 31.08 -19.55
CA SER A 491 38.68 31.21 -18.10
C SER A 491 37.92 32.48 -17.72
N ILE A 492 37.26 32.44 -16.59
CA ILE A 492 36.63 33.60 -15.94
C ILE A 492 37.62 34.75 -15.72
N ALA A 493 38.91 34.42 -15.52
CA ALA A 493 39.98 35.40 -15.36
C ALA A 493 40.25 36.21 -16.65
N ASP A 494 39.84 35.69 -17.81
CA ASP A 494 40.01 36.36 -19.11
C ASP A 494 38.96 37.47 -19.33
N LEU A 495 37.91 37.53 -18.48
CA LEU A 495 36.83 38.51 -18.64
C LEU A 495 37.30 39.93 -18.33
N PRO A 496 37.00 40.93 -19.19
CA PRO A 496 37.35 42.32 -18.94
C PRO A 496 36.74 42.88 -17.64
N PRO A 497 37.39 43.86 -16.98
CA PRO A 497 36.78 44.60 -15.89
C PRO A 497 35.41 45.15 -16.25
N GLY A 498 34.45 45.04 -15.34
CA GLY A 498 33.05 45.44 -15.52
C GLY A 498 32.14 44.35 -16.09
N SER A 499 32.67 43.23 -16.59
CA SER A 499 31.87 42.13 -17.16
C SER A 499 30.82 41.62 -16.16
N VAL A 500 29.63 41.31 -16.66
CA VAL A 500 28.43 40.99 -15.87
C VAL A 500 28.26 39.48 -15.73
N LEU A 501 28.46 38.96 -14.52
CA LEU A 501 28.20 37.56 -14.18
C LEU A 501 26.79 37.34 -13.60
N GLY A 502 26.06 36.41 -14.20
CA GLY A 502 24.75 36.01 -13.72
C GLY A 502 24.81 34.90 -12.66
N THR A 503 24.37 35.22 -11.45
CA THR A 503 24.12 34.22 -10.39
C THR A 503 23.10 34.73 -9.38
N SER A 504 22.25 33.83 -8.88
CA SER A 504 21.31 34.09 -7.78
C SER A 504 21.76 33.46 -6.46
N SER A 505 22.91 32.80 -6.43
CA SER A 505 23.45 32.20 -5.21
C SER A 505 24.29 33.22 -4.46
N ALA A 506 23.90 33.52 -3.21
CA ALA A 506 24.66 34.39 -2.32
C ALA A 506 26.09 33.86 -2.10
N ARG A 507 26.23 32.53 -1.95
CA ARG A 507 27.53 31.85 -1.91
C ARG A 507 28.37 32.17 -3.14
N ARG A 508 27.90 31.84 -4.35
CA ARG A 508 28.70 32.07 -5.58
C ARG A 508 29.12 33.53 -5.70
N ARG A 509 28.19 34.45 -5.45
CA ARG A 509 28.46 35.90 -5.52
C ARG A 509 29.58 36.32 -4.55
N ALA A 510 29.51 35.93 -3.28
CA ALA A 510 30.50 36.30 -2.28
C ALA A 510 31.92 35.80 -2.63
N PHE A 511 32.05 34.51 -2.96
CA PHE A 511 33.35 33.92 -3.29
C PHE A 511 33.91 34.43 -4.62
N LEU A 512 33.06 34.68 -5.62
CA LEU A 512 33.48 35.26 -6.89
C LEU A 512 33.86 36.73 -6.75
N ALA A 513 33.13 37.53 -5.96
CA ALA A 513 33.49 38.93 -5.70
C ALA A 513 34.84 39.04 -5.00
N ARG A 514 35.15 38.08 -4.13
CA ARG A 514 36.47 37.95 -3.49
C ARG A 514 37.58 37.63 -4.49
N ALA A 515 37.37 36.64 -5.35
CA ALA A 515 38.38 36.16 -6.28
C ALA A 515 38.57 37.09 -7.50
N TYR A 516 37.50 37.76 -7.92
CA TYR A 516 37.44 38.57 -9.14
C TYR A 516 36.71 39.90 -8.87
N PRO A 517 37.33 40.82 -8.10
CA PRO A 517 36.69 42.07 -7.67
C PRO A 517 36.40 43.06 -8.81
N SER A 518 37.00 42.85 -9.98
CA SER A 518 36.75 43.64 -11.18
C SER A 518 35.45 43.28 -11.90
N LEU A 519 34.78 42.19 -11.53
CA LEU A 519 33.55 41.72 -12.18
C LEU A 519 32.30 42.27 -11.48
N THR A 520 31.21 42.41 -12.23
CA THR A 520 29.91 42.84 -11.70
C THR A 520 28.93 41.67 -11.67
N PHE A 521 27.97 41.69 -10.75
CA PHE A 521 27.04 40.57 -10.53
C PHE A 521 25.60 40.98 -10.74
N LYS A 522 24.86 40.18 -11.52
CA LYS A 522 23.44 40.38 -11.78
C LYS A 522 22.65 39.13 -11.42
N HIS A 523 21.52 39.30 -10.75
CA HIS A 523 20.64 38.20 -10.36
C HIS A 523 20.08 37.48 -11.60
N VAL A 524 19.93 36.15 -11.57
CA VAL A 524 19.41 35.36 -12.71
C VAL A 524 18.45 34.25 -12.24
N ARG A 525 17.15 34.51 -12.35
CA ARG A 525 16.09 33.55 -11.98
C ARG A 525 15.74 32.58 -13.10
N GLY A 526 15.34 31.36 -12.72
CA GLY A 526 14.83 30.31 -13.61
C GLY A 526 15.51 28.97 -13.36
N ASN A 527 15.04 27.92 -14.05
CA ASN A 527 15.76 26.65 -14.15
C ASN A 527 16.95 26.77 -15.12
N VAL A 528 17.78 25.71 -15.24
CA VAL A 528 19.00 25.73 -16.07
C VAL A 528 18.73 26.22 -17.49
N LYS A 529 17.73 25.66 -18.19
CA LYS A 529 17.38 26.04 -19.57
C LYS A 529 16.95 27.51 -19.67
N THR A 530 16.11 27.98 -18.74
CA THR A 530 15.66 29.38 -18.73
C THR A 530 16.83 30.34 -18.47
N ARG A 531 17.77 29.98 -17.59
CA ARG A 531 18.96 30.80 -17.34
C ARG A 531 19.87 30.86 -18.56
N LEU A 532 20.14 29.72 -19.21
CA LEU A 532 20.93 29.70 -20.45
C LEU A 532 20.30 30.54 -21.56
N ARG A 533 18.97 30.50 -21.72
CA ARG A 533 18.27 31.38 -22.67
C ARG A 533 18.46 32.87 -22.34
N LYS A 534 18.41 33.22 -21.06
CA LYS A 534 18.68 34.60 -20.60
C LYS A 534 20.13 35.03 -20.85
N LEU A 535 21.09 34.10 -20.75
CA LEU A 535 22.47 34.37 -21.13
C LEU A 535 22.59 34.64 -22.63
N ASP A 536 21.96 33.79 -23.44
CA ASP A 536 22.08 33.84 -24.90
C ASP A 536 21.37 35.06 -25.51
N ASP A 537 20.38 35.61 -24.81
CA ASP A 537 19.66 36.83 -25.20
C ASP A 537 20.46 38.12 -24.84
N PRO A 538 20.95 38.87 -25.85
CA PRO A 538 21.76 40.07 -25.63
C PRO A 538 21.07 41.16 -24.80
N ALA A 539 19.73 41.23 -24.82
CA ALA A 539 18.97 42.24 -24.09
C ALA A 539 19.14 42.12 -22.57
N ASN A 540 19.52 40.93 -22.07
CA ASN A 540 19.72 40.70 -20.65
C ASN A 540 21.13 41.10 -20.16
N GLY A 541 22.09 41.33 -21.07
CA GLY A 541 23.40 41.89 -20.76
C GLY A 541 24.30 41.05 -19.85
N TYR A 542 24.21 39.71 -19.90
CA TYR A 542 25.14 38.82 -19.19
C TYR A 542 26.36 38.51 -20.06
N ASP A 543 27.57 38.53 -19.51
CA ASP A 543 28.80 38.06 -20.17
C ASP A 543 29.06 36.58 -19.87
N ALA A 544 28.67 36.11 -18.68
CA ALA A 544 28.73 34.71 -18.30
C ALA A 544 27.70 34.36 -17.21
N LEU A 545 27.39 33.07 -17.05
CA LEU A 545 26.64 32.54 -15.90
C LEU A 545 27.49 31.58 -15.08
N VAL A 546 27.18 31.50 -13.78
CA VAL A 546 27.76 30.47 -12.90
C VAL A 546 26.70 29.49 -12.44
N LEU A 547 26.84 28.23 -12.86
CA LEU A 547 25.91 27.12 -12.63
C LEU A 547 26.62 25.95 -11.96
N ALA A 548 25.85 24.99 -11.42
CA ALA A 548 26.46 23.76 -10.88
C ALA A 548 26.78 22.82 -12.05
N SER A 549 28.00 22.28 -12.12
CA SER A 549 28.45 21.41 -13.22
C SER A 549 27.52 20.21 -13.39
N ALA A 550 27.23 19.51 -12.28
CA ALA A 550 26.33 18.38 -12.27
C ALA A 550 24.94 18.67 -12.86
N GLY A 551 24.45 19.91 -12.79
CA GLY A 551 23.16 20.28 -13.37
C GLY A 551 23.17 20.33 -14.91
N LEU A 552 24.31 20.68 -15.51
CA LEU A 552 24.50 20.66 -16.96
C LEU A 552 24.78 19.25 -17.46
N GLU A 553 25.65 18.51 -16.77
CA GLU A 553 25.98 17.11 -17.10
C GLU A 553 24.73 16.22 -17.12
N ARG A 554 23.86 16.33 -16.10
CA ARG A 554 22.59 15.59 -16.04
C ARG A 554 21.63 15.93 -17.18
N LEU A 555 21.77 17.10 -17.80
CA LEU A 555 20.95 17.54 -18.92
C LEU A 555 21.64 17.34 -20.27
N ASN A 556 22.80 16.66 -20.31
CA ASN A 556 23.67 16.51 -21.48
C ASN A 556 24.03 17.86 -22.11
N MET A 557 24.39 18.82 -21.26
CA MET A 557 24.75 20.20 -21.62
C MET A 557 26.20 20.52 -21.27
N GLU A 558 27.06 19.53 -21.06
CA GLU A 558 28.47 19.76 -20.73
C GLU A 558 29.23 20.56 -21.80
N ALA A 559 28.82 20.49 -23.08
CA ALA A 559 29.40 21.30 -24.16
C ALA A 559 29.23 22.82 -23.96
N ARG A 560 28.32 23.24 -23.07
CA ARG A 560 28.16 24.66 -22.69
C ARG A 560 29.16 25.11 -21.62
N VAL A 561 29.84 24.18 -20.95
CA VAL A 561 30.79 24.51 -19.89
C VAL A 561 32.06 25.08 -20.51
N GLY A 562 32.35 26.34 -20.19
CA GLY A 562 33.62 26.97 -20.57
C GLY A 562 34.73 26.62 -19.58
N GLU A 563 34.44 26.71 -18.29
CA GLU A 563 35.40 26.44 -17.22
C GLU A 563 34.72 25.77 -16.03
N LYS A 564 35.35 24.75 -15.43
CA LYS A 564 34.99 24.25 -14.11
C LYS A 564 35.82 24.98 -13.06
N LEU A 565 35.16 25.72 -12.17
CA LEU A 565 35.84 26.53 -11.17
C LEU A 565 36.51 25.64 -10.12
N SER A 566 37.74 26.00 -9.72
CA SER A 566 38.42 25.31 -8.63
C SER A 566 37.64 25.46 -7.32
N VAL A 567 37.53 24.36 -6.57
CA VAL A 567 36.92 24.35 -5.23
C VAL A 567 37.70 25.18 -4.21
N ASP A 568 38.94 25.54 -4.51
CA ASP A 568 39.76 26.42 -3.67
C ASP A 568 39.39 27.89 -3.85
N VAL A 569 38.86 28.24 -5.03
CA VAL A 569 38.42 29.60 -5.37
C VAL A 569 36.94 29.77 -5.05
N VAL A 570 36.13 28.79 -5.45
CA VAL A 570 34.68 28.77 -5.21
C VAL A 570 34.30 27.43 -4.59
N PRO A 571 34.39 27.28 -3.26
CA PRO A 571 33.99 26.05 -2.58
C PRO A 571 32.49 25.80 -2.80
N HIS A 572 32.10 24.53 -2.87
CA HIS A 572 30.75 24.15 -3.28
C HIS A 572 29.73 24.29 -2.15
N ALA A 573 28.45 24.22 -2.50
CA ALA A 573 27.40 24.15 -1.49
C ALA A 573 27.39 22.76 -0.82
N VAL A 574 26.92 22.73 0.42
CA VAL A 574 26.63 21.51 1.18
C VAL A 574 25.66 20.62 0.38
N GLY A 575 25.97 19.34 0.23
CA GLY A 575 25.19 18.38 -0.54
C GLY A 575 25.17 18.64 -2.05
N GLN A 576 25.99 19.57 -2.59
CA GLN A 576 26.00 19.83 -4.03
C GLN A 576 26.38 18.56 -4.80
N ALA A 577 25.68 18.33 -5.92
CA ALA A 577 25.84 17.20 -6.83
C ALA A 577 25.40 15.82 -6.32
N ALA A 578 24.99 15.67 -5.05
CA ALA A 578 24.28 14.49 -4.57
C ALA A 578 22.75 14.64 -4.71
N LEU A 579 22.03 13.51 -4.76
CA LEU A 579 20.58 13.46 -4.61
C LEU A 579 20.24 12.91 -3.22
N GLY A 580 19.20 13.46 -2.60
CA GLY A 580 18.62 12.90 -1.38
C GLY A 580 17.23 12.36 -1.68
N VAL A 581 16.94 11.14 -1.22
CA VAL A 581 15.60 10.56 -1.30
C VAL A 581 14.98 10.53 0.09
N GLN A 582 13.90 11.29 0.28
CA GLN A 582 13.18 11.42 1.54
C GLN A 582 12.00 10.45 1.57
N VAL A 583 11.76 9.83 2.73
CA VAL A 583 10.61 8.94 3.02
C VAL A 583 9.93 9.36 4.31
N ARG A 584 8.70 8.91 4.53
CA ARG A 584 8.07 8.98 5.86
C ARG A 584 8.79 8.06 6.84
N CYS A 585 8.78 8.43 8.10
CA CYS A 585 9.12 7.55 9.20
C CYS A 585 8.19 7.82 10.38
N SER A 586 7.76 6.77 11.08
CA SER A 586 7.21 6.93 12.42
C SER A 586 8.25 7.57 13.32
N ALA A 587 7.88 8.69 13.92
CA ALA A 587 8.62 9.26 15.03
C ALA A 587 7.61 9.59 16.12
N LYS A 588 7.64 8.84 17.22
CA LYS A 588 7.46 9.43 18.55
C LYS A 588 8.88 9.66 19.14
N PRO A 589 9.50 10.84 18.97
CA PRO A 589 10.66 11.19 19.77
C PRO A 589 10.19 11.89 21.04
N GLY A 590 10.20 11.18 22.16
CA GLY A 590 10.10 11.82 23.48
C GLY A 590 11.43 12.52 23.85
N PRO A 591 11.42 13.54 24.74
CA PRO A 591 12.64 14.27 25.10
C PRO A 591 13.64 13.45 25.94
N HIS A 592 13.27 12.27 26.41
CA HIS A 592 14.12 11.38 27.19
C HIS A 592 13.87 9.95 26.73
N GLY A 593 14.92 9.25 26.29
CA GLY A 593 14.86 7.91 25.72
C GLY A 593 14.25 6.88 26.67
N GLY A 594 12.93 6.70 26.57
CA GLY A 594 12.16 5.66 27.22
C GLY A 594 11.35 4.89 26.18
N GLU A 595 11.30 3.58 26.37
CA GLU A 595 10.68 2.56 25.52
C GLU A 595 9.26 2.96 25.08
N GLY A 596 9.01 2.90 23.77
CA GLY A 596 7.74 3.26 23.14
C GLY A 596 6.70 2.16 23.31
N GLY A 597 5.47 2.56 23.63
CA GLY A 597 4.31 1.68 23.68
C GLY A 597 3.84 1.21 22.31
N ASP A 598 3.45 -0.05 22.26
CA ASP A 598 2.95 -0.82 21.13
C ASP A 598 1.50 -0.39 20.77
N ASP A 599 1.37 0.53 19.80
CA ASP A 599 0.11 0.72 19.06
C ASP A 599 0.36 0.25 17.62
N ASP A 600 -0.15 -0.93 17.29
CA ASP A 600 0.25 -1.79 16.16
C ASP A 600 -0.71 -1.67 14.94
N ASP A 601 -1.35 -0.51 14.76
CA ASP A 601 -2.46 -0.28 13.80
C ASP A 601 -2.13 0.79 12.73
N ASP A 602 -0.93 0.80 12.15
CA ASP A 602 -0.68 1.61 10.93
C ASP A 602 0.09 0.82 9.86
N ASP A 603 -0.66 0.10 9.01
CA ASP A 603 -0.13 -0.56 7.81
C ASP A 603 0.63 0.41 6.88
N GLY A 604 0.37 1.73 6.97
CA GLY A 604 1.10 2.76 6.24
C GLY A 604 2.59 2.86 6.60
N ASP A 605 2.97 2.43 7.81
CA ASP A 605 4.32 2.55 8.34
C ASP A 605 5.20 1.36 7.92
N LYS A 606 4.62 0.16 7.79
CA LYS A 606 5.30 -1.03 7.25
C LYS A 606 5.69 -0.84 5.78
N ASP A 607 4.81 -0.26 4.97
CA ASP A 607 5.09 -0.02 3.56
C ASP A 607 6.14 1.08 3.33
N ALA A 608 6.18 2.09 4.21
CA ALA A 608 7.24 3.09 4.19
C ALA A 608 8.61 2.48 4.54
N ALA A 609 8.65 1.54 5.49
CA ALA A 609 9.86 0.79 5.84
C ALA A 609 10.37 -0.04 4.64
N VAL A 610 9.49 -0.81 3.99
CA VAL A 610 9.84 -1.62 2.80
C VAL A 610 10.41 -0.73 1.68
N LEU A 611 9.73 0.37 1.33
CA LEU A 611 10.23 1.28 0.30
C LEU A 611 11.59 1.88 0.69
N ALA A 612 11.80 2.22 1.96
CA ALA A 612 13.05 2.76 2.42
C ALA A 612 14.21 1.75 2.31
N GLU A 613 13.97 0.47 2.61
CA GLU A 613 14.93 -0.60 2.38
C GLU A 613 15.25 -0.78 0.89
N MET A 614 14.23 -0.76 0.03
CA MET A 614 14.42 -0.84 -1.43
C MET A 614 15.26 0.33 -1.96
N LEU A 615 14.98 1.55 -1.48
CA LEU A 615 15.72 2.75 -1.82
C LEU A 615 17.17 2.68 -1.33
N HIS A 616 17.37 2.28 -0.07
CA HIS A 616 18.71 2.09 0.49
C HIS A 616 19.49 1.07 -0.35
N ALA A 617 18.89 -0.07 -0.64
CA ALA A 617 19.54 -1.12 -1.43
C ALA A 617 19.80 -0.75 -2.89
N SER A 618 19.07 0.23 -3.48
CA SER A 618 19.17 0.56 -4.91
C SER A 618 19.91 1.86 -5.20
N VAL A 619 19.87 2.83 -4.29
CA VAL A 619 20.30 4.21 -4.54
C VAL A 619 21.45 4.64 -3.61
N GLN A 620 21.51 4.11 -2.39
CA GLN A 620 22.48 4.55 -1.39
C GLN A 620 23.93 4.40 -1.86
N CYS A 621 24.70 5.46 -1.69
CA CYS A 621 26.16 5.45 -1.75
C CYS A 621 26.72 5.83 -0.38
N ASN A 622 27.20 4.85 0.37
CA ASN A 622 27.67 5.06 1.75
C ASN A 622 28.81 6.09 1.82
N GLU A 623 29.72 6.10 0.85
CA GLU A 623 30.83 7.06 0.81
C GLU A 623 30.33 8.50 0.65
N THR A 624 29.38 8.71 -0.26
CA THR A 624 28.75 10.02 -0.45
C THR A 624 27.92 10.41 0.76
N ALA A 625 27.22 9.46 1.39
CA ALA A 625 26.40 9.70 2.58
C ALA A 625 27.26 10.21 3.74
N LEU A 626 28.40 9.56 4.04
CA LEU A 626 29.33 10.01 5.09
C LEU A 626 29.82 11.44 4.84
N VAL A 627 30.29 11.74 3.62
CA VAL A 627 30.76 13.08 3.26
C VAL A 627 29.64 14.12 3.41
N CYS A 628 28.45 13.82 2.89
CA CYS A 628 27.32 14.72 2.97
C CYS A 628 26.81 14.90 4.41
N SER A 629 26.89 13.88 5.26
CA SER A 629 26.53 13.97 6.68
C SER A 629 27.46 14.91 7.43
N ALA A 630 28.77 14.90 7.14
CA ALA A 630 29.70 15.90 7.66
C ALA A 630 29.39 17.33 7.18
N GLU A 631 29.17 17.52 5.88
CA GLU A 631 28.80 18.83 5.33
C GLU A 631 27.48 19.36 5.92
N ARG A 632 26.49 18.49 6.12
CA ARG A 632 25.18 18.84 6.68
C ARG A 632 25.25 19.11 8.18
N GLY A 633 26.08 18.38 8.93
CA GLY A 633 26.39 18.68 10.33
C GLY A 633 26.98 20.07 10.50
N PHE A 634 27.95 20.43 9.65
CA PHE A 634 28.53 21.77 9.59
C PHE A 634 27.47 22.86 9.35
N LEU A 635 26.62 22.71 8.31
CA LEU A 635 25.59 23.71 8.01
C LEU A 635 24.57 23.88 9.15
N ARG A 636 24.16 22.76 9.76
CA ARG A 636 23.18 22.73 10.85
C ARG A 636 23.70 23.49 12.06
N SER A 637 24.95 23.26 12.45
CA SER A 637 25.59 23.93 13.59
C SER A 637 25.81 25.43 13.38
N LEU A 638 25.95 25.87 12.12
CA LEU A 638 25.97 27.29 11.80
C LEU A 638 24.57 27.93 11.77
N GLY A 639 23.48 27.16 11.95
CA GLY A 639 22.11 27.66 11.76
C GLY A 639 21.91 28.25 10.36
N GLY A 640 22.62 27.70 9.38
CA GLY A 640 22.71 28.25 8.02
C GLY A 640 21.72 27.61 7.06
N GLY A 641 21.35 28.35 6.02
CA GLY A 641 20.50 27.87 4.91
C GLY A 641 21.03 28.35 3.55
N CYS A 642 20.35 27.97 2.46
CA CYS A 642 20.75 28.27 1.08
C CYS A 642 20.92 29.77 0.76
N SER A 643 20.41 30.66 1.60
CA SER A 643 20.49 32.12 1.44
C SER A 643 21.80 32.72 1.99
N LEU A 644 22.55 31.98 2.81
CA LEU A 644 23.80 32.49 3.38
C LEU A 644 25.01 32.10 2.51
N PRO A 645 26.03 32.96 2.42
CA PRO A 645 27.32 32.68 1.75
C PRO A 645 28.21 31.69 2.52
N ILE A 646 27.66 30.49 2.77
CA ILE A 646 28.32 29.36 3.42
C ILE A 646 28.73 28.37 2.34
N ALA A 647 29.95 27.83 2.43
CA ALA A 647 30.49 26.88 1.48
C ALA A 647 31.36 25.82 2.15
N VAL A 648 31.53 24.69 1.49
CA VAL A 648 32.36 23.58 1.95
C VAL A 648 33.28 23.10 0.83
N ARG A 649 34.43 22.56 1.22
CA ARG A 649 35.28 21.72 0.39
C ARG A 649 35.52 20.44 1.17
N SER A 650 35.09 19.32 0.61
CA SER A 650 35.18 18.01 1.26
C SER A 650 35.94 17.03 0.38
N GLN A 651 36.82 16.23 0.98
CA GLN A 651 37.49 15.11 0.34
C GLN A 651 37.46 13.91 1.27
N ARG A 652 37.27 12.71 0.71
CA ARG A 652 37.38 11.45 1.44
C ARG A 652 38.48 10.62 0.79
N ASP A 653 39.38 10.14 1.62
CA ASP A 653 40.38 9.16 1.23
C ASP A 653 39.75 7.76 1.27
N ALA A 654 39.81 7.05 0.15
CA ALA A 654 39.11 5.77 -0.03
C ALA A 654 39.72 4.65 0.82
N ASP A 655 41.05 4.68 1.01
CA ASP A 655 41.80 3.62 1.69
C ASP A 655 41.69 3.73 3.21
N THR A 656 41.75 4.96 3.72
CA THR A 656 41.76 5.24 5.17
C THR A 656 40.38 5.58 5.74
N GLY A 657 39.40 5.90 4.88
CA GLY A 657 38.10 6.43 5.30
C GLY A 657 38.17 7.82 5.94
N ARG A 658 39.32 8.50 5.86
CA ARG A 658 39.51 9.85 6.39
C ARG A 658 38.77 10.87 5.56
N ILE A 659 37.94 11.69 6.22
CA ILE A 659 37.30 12.85 5.60
C ILE A 659 38.05 14.11 6.03
N VAL A 660 38.45 14.92 5.05
CA VAL A 660 38.94 16.29 5.24
C VAL A 660 37.81 17.24 4.86
N LEU A 661 37.33 18.03 5.83
CA LEU A 661 36.26 19.00 5.64
C LEU A 661 36.76 20.41 5.94
N CYS A 662 36.69 21.27 4.92
CA CYS A 662 36.95 22.70 5.04
C CYS A 662 35.62 23.47 4.95
N GLY A 663 35.19 24.06 6.05
CA GLY A 663 34.04 24.94 6.14
C GLY A 663 34.42 26.40 5.93
N ASN A 664 33.57 27.16 5.25
CA ASN A 664 33.83 28.56 4.91
C ASN A 664 32.57 29.42 5.11
N VAL A 665 32.74 30.61 5.68
CA VAL A 665 31.70 31.66 5.80
C VAL A 665 32.29 32.98 5.30
N CYS A 666 31.66 33.58 4.30
CA CYS A 666 32.12 34.82 3.67
C CYS A 666 31.09 35.94 3.87
N SER A 667 31.48 37.22 3.92
CA SER A 667 30.51 38.33 3.86
C SER A 667 29.89 38.44 2.46
N VAL A 668 28.72 39.10 2.36
CA VAL A 668 28.00 39.25 1.07
C VAL A 668 28.86 39.95 0.00
N ASP A 669 29.73 40.87 0.41
CA ASP A 669 30.61 41.62 -0.49
C ASP A 669 31.97 40.94 -0.76
N GLY A 670 32.23 39.78 -0.16
CA GLY A 670 33.44 38.99 -0.38
C GLY A 670 34.68 39.45 0.40
N LYS A 671 34.60 40.53 1.20
CA LYS A 671 35.79 41.13 1.83
C LYS A 671 36.31 40.32 3.01
N THR A 672 35.42 39.79 3.84
CA THR A 672 35.75 38.99 5.02
C THR A 672 35.44 37.52 4.79
N LEU A 673 36.33 36.64 5.27
CA LEU A 673 36.23 35.19 5.13
C LEU A 673 36.73 34.53 6.41
N ALA A 674 35.91 33.69 7.00
CA ALA A 674 36.31 32.72 8.02
C ALA A 674 36.36 31.33 7.37
N SER A 675 37.45 30.60 7.59
CA SER A 675 37.66 29.26 7.02
C SER A 675 38.32 28.37 8.06
N ARG A 676 37.81 27.15 8.22
CA ARG A 676 38.42 26.13 9.07
C ARG A 676 38.36 24.77 8.42
N THR A 677 39.45 24.02 8.62
CA THR A 677 39.61 22.67 8.11
C THR A 677 39.85 21.75 9.29
N CYS A 678 39.05 20.69 9.36
CA CYS A 678 39.31 19.56 10.24
C CYS A 678 39.27 18.28 9.42
N ASP A 679 39.87 17.23 9.97
CA ASP A 679 39.81 15.90 9.41
C ASP A 679 39.60 14.86 10.50
N ALA A 680 38.96 13.76 10.13
CA ALA A 680 38.77 12.60 10.99
C ALA A 680 38.59 11.33 10.14
N VAL A 681 39.01 10.20 10.67
CA VAL A 681 38.58 8.88 10.16
C VAL A 681 37.16 8.66 10.65
N VAL A 682 36.23 8.42 9.72
CA VAL A 682 34.81 8.24 10.05
C VAL A 682 34.27 6.98 9.38
N THR A 683 33.45 6.25 10.12
CA THR A 683 32.84 5.00 9.69
C THR A 683 31.31 5.06 9.73
N THR A 684 30.75 5.97 10.54
CA THR A 684 29.30 6.18 10.66
C THR A 684 28.89 7.60 10.30
N GLU A 685 27.62 7.77 9.92
CA GLU A 685 27.07 9.10 9.61
C GLU A 685 27.04 10.03 10.84
N ALA A 686 26.92 9.47 12.05
CA ALA A 686 26.98 10.21 13.31
C ALA A 686 28.37 10.80 13.57
N GLU A 687 29.43 9.99 13.38
CA GLU A 687 30.82 10.45 13.45
C GLU A 687 31.12 11.53 12.40
N ALA A 688 30.60 11.34 11.18
CA ALA A 688 30.75 12.32 10.12
C ALA A 688 30.04 13.64 10.48
N ALA A 689 28.79 13.59 10.96
CA ALA A 689 28.07 14.76 11.43
C ALA A 689 28.84 15.50 12.53
N ALA A 690 29.38 14.77 13.52
CA ALA A 690 30.19 15.34 14.60
C ALA A 690 31.46 16.05 14.09
N LEU A 691 32.13 15.52 13.05
CA LEU A 691 33.23 16.23 12.37
C LEU A 691 32.74 17.58 11.82
N GLY A 692 31.57 17.61 11.18
CA GLY A 692 30.94 18.84 10.70
C GLY A 692 30.65 19.84 11.81
N GLU A 693 30.10 19.37 12.92
CA GLU A 693 29.81 20.20 14.10
C GLU A 693 31.08 20.80 14.71
N LYS A 694 32.17 20.02 14.77
CA LYS A 694 33.48 20.49 15.20
C LYS A 694 34.02 21.59 14.28
N VAL A 695 34.01 21.38 12.96
CA VAL A 695 34.44 22.41 11.99
C VAL A 695 33.63 23.70 12.16
N ALA A 696 32.32 23.59 12.42
CA ALA A 696 31.46 24.74 12.67
C ALA A 696 31.81 25.47 13.97
N ALA A 697 32.07 24.75 15.06
CA ALA A 697 32.47 25.33 16.34
C ALA A 697 33.81 26.07 16.24
N ASP A 698 34.81 25.43 15.64
CA ASP A 698 36.14 26.03 15.44
C ASP A 698 36.02 27.27 14.54
N LEU A 699 35.26 27.18 13.44
CA LEU A 699 35.04 28.32 12.54
C LEU A 699 34.39 29.51 13.24
N LYS A 700 33.43 29.26 14.15
CA LYS A 700 32.76 30.31 14.92
C LYS A 700 33.71 30.99 15.90
N ALA A 701 34.49 30.20 16.63
CA ALA A 701 35.50 30.70 17.56
C ALA A 701 36.54 31.59 16.85
N ASP A 702 36.83 31.27 15.60
CA ASP A 702 37.82 31.95 14.77
C ASP A 702 37.26 33.09 13.90
N GLY A 703 36.27 33.81 14.44
CA GLY A 703 35.72 35.03 13.85
C GLY A 703 34.57 34.80 12.86
N GLY A 704 34.21 33.55 12.57
CA GLY A 704 33.05 33.25 11.73
C GLY A 704 31.71 33.65 12.35
N GLU A 705 31.59 33.64 13.69
CA GLU A 705 30.36 34.05 14.38
C GLU A 705 30.01 35.52 14.10
N ALA A 706 31.01 36.41 14.07
CA ALA A 706 30.80 37.82 13.77
C ALA A 706 30.20 38.02 12.36
N ILE A 707 30.70 37.28 11.37
CA ILE A 707 30.18 37.31 10.00
C ILE A 707 28.74 36.79 9.97
N LEU A 708 28.44 35.69 10.68
CA LEU A 708 27.09 35.12 10.72
C LEU A 708 26.06 36.06 11.37
N ILE A 709 26.43 36.75 12.45
CA ILE A 709 25.57 37.74 13.11
C ILE A 709 25.23 38.87 12.13
N GLU A 710 26.23 39.41 11.45
CA GLU A 710 26.03 40.48 10.47
C GLU A 710 25.13 40.02 9.31
N LEU A 711 25.38 38.83 8.76
CA LEU A 711 24.58 38.27 7.68
C LEU A 711 23.11 38.08 8.07
N ARG A 712 22.84 37.62 9.31
CA ARG A 712 21.48 37.47 9.82
C ARG A 712 20.81 38.82 10.01
N ALA A 713 21.50 39.80 10.59
CA ALA A 713 20.97 41.15 10.77
C ALA A 713 20.62 41.82 9.43
N GLN A 714 21.48 41.70 8.42
CA GLN A 714 21.22 42.20 7.06
C GLN A 714 20.01 41.52 6.42
N ARG A 715 19.86 40.20 6.59
CA ARG A 715 18.71 39.44 6.09
C ARG A 715 17.41 39.90 6.75
N ASP A 716 17.42 40.03 8.07
CA ASP A 716 16.22 40.39 8.84
C ASP A 716 15.79 41.84 8.52
N GLN A 717 16.75 42.76 8.32
CA GLN A 717 16.47 44.12 7.82
C GLN A 717 15.87 44.11 6.40
N GLN A 718 16.41 43.29 5.49
CA GLN A 718 15.86 43.15 4.14
C GLN A 718 14.45 42.56 4.15
N GLN A 719 14.16 41.60 5.03
CA GLN A 719 12.82 41.02 5.18
C GLN A 719 11.83 42.03 5.77
N GLN A 720 12.24 42.83 6.76
CA GLN A 720 11.40 43.89 7.33
C GLN A 720 11.10 45.00 6.31
N GLN A 721 12.10 45.48 5.57
CA GLN A 721 11.90 46.46 4.49
C GLN A 721 10.97 45.94 3.38
N GLN A 722 11.02 44.63 3.10
CA GLN A 722 10.14 44.01 2.11
C GLN A 722 8.71 43.84 2.62
N GLN A 723 8.51 43.44 3.88
CA GLN A 723 7.17 43.41 4.48
C GLN A 723 6.55 44.80 4.55
N GLN A 724 7.37 45.84 4.79
CA GLN A 724 6.95 47.24 4.74
C GLN A 724 6.54 47.66 3.31
N GLN A 725 7.34 47.35 2.29
CA GLN A 725 7.02 47.64 0.88
C GLN A 725 5.79 46.88 0.38
N GLN A 726 5.60 45.62 0.78
CA GLN A 726 4.42 44.84 0.42
C GLN A 726 3.15 45.44 1.05
N ARG A 727 3.23 45.87 2.33
CA ARG A 727 2.14 46.58 3.02
C ARG A 727 1.81 47.94 2.40
N ASP A 728 2.81 48.68 1.92
CA ASP A 728 2.60 49.97 1.24
C ASP A 728 1.97 49.79 -0.16
N VAL A 729 2.26 48.70 -0.85
CA VAL A 729 1.64 48.34 -2.14
C VAL A 729 0.20 47.89 -1.96
N ASP A 730 -0.09 47.05 -0.96
CA ASP A 730 -1.46 46.65 -0.62
C ASP A 730 -2.26 47.85 -0.08
N GLY A 731 -1.65 48.74 0.71
CA GLY A 731 -2.27 49.96 1.21
C GLY A 731 -2.61 51.00 0.13
N ARG A 732 -1.81 51.12 -0.95
CA ARG A 732 -2.13 51.96 -2.12
C ARG A 732 -3.27 51.40 -2.98
N THR A 733 -3.47 50.08 -2.96
CA THR A 733 -4.57 49.41 -3.66
C THR A 733 -5.91 49.64 -2.95
N VAL A 734 -5.91 49.84 -1.62
CA VAL A 734 -7.13 50.15 -0.84
C VAL A 734 -7.55 51.62 -0.95
N VAL A 735 -6.65 52.54 -1.31
CA VAL A 735 -6.97 53.98 -1.51
C VAL A 735 -7.39 54.29 -2.95
N SER A 736 -7.34 53.31 -3.86
CA SER A 736 -7.70 53.45 -5.29
C SER A 736 -8.87 52.56 -5.75
N LEU A 737 -9.64 51.98 -4.82
CA LEU A 737 -10.92 51.31 -5.07
C LEU A 737 -12.11 52.12 -4.55
#